data_AF-A0A3N1KHZ8-F1
#
_entry.id   AF-A0A3N1KHZ8-F1
#
_cell.length_a   1.000
_cell.length_b   1.000
_cell.length_c   1.000
_cell.angle_alpha   90.00
_cell.angle_beta   90.00
_cell.angle_gamma   90.00
#
_symmetry.space_group_name_H-M   'P 1'
#
loop_
_entity.id
_entity.type
_entity.pdbx_description
1 polymer ?
#
loop_
_entity_poly.entity_id
_entity_poly.type
_entity_poly.pdbx_seq_one_letter_code
_entity_poly.pdbx_strand_id
1 'polypeptide(L)'
;MLKTIPAIGAAFTLTMAAALPAAAADLALRRVVLSTAGLAYFEHEAEVDGEAELPLSVRLDQVDDVLKSAMVYDDRGSVGIVRLPGREPLDEAFRTLPFGRDALSSPVALLDALRGASVTISGARTIEGRLLGVQAEEERLPQGGIVTRHRVSVATADGLRQAVLEDLDAVSFTEPKLQAQIEAALAAVASFRDKDTRTLQIALAGSGRRKVRVGYVVEAPIWKTAYRLSVSGEAAGHLQGWAVLENLSGADWKDVDLTLVSGQPVAFRQAIYTAFFQPRPEVPVETVGRVLPRPDEGTFAKADLAPPPPPPPAPMMAPPAGAAPQMERSRAFSVAAPVPVPSQPATVAAPVVAEDAVARVLFRYPRPVTVAAGQSAMVPIVDRMVPVTQVALYQPGVEASHPFAAVALTNDSGATLPPGILTLYERGRDGLSGHVGDARLATLPVGEKRMLAFAVDRGIAIAREEQRRQTATSARIAGGVMTVSIVDRQTTTYRIRATKGEERSLVIEHLRPIDWELVTPPPAGIELAREAWRIPVRIGADGSQVVPVTTQRPRQTVVRLDNARDAEIGVYVSAPDLDPKVRDALKRVVELREALAAIVQRTKAIEQERKTAGEEQERIRANLQAVPARDAMHTRYLGALKTQEDRLDRLATDLQAARDAERAAREGLSAYIAGLDL
;
A
#
# COMPACT_ATOMS: atom_id res chain seq x y z
N MET A 1 -25.39 -36.09 -100.41
CA MET A 1 -26.27 -35.43 -99.41
C MET A 1 -26.47 -36.41 -98.27
N LEU A 2 -25.59 -36.39 -97.28
CA LEU A 2 -25.70 -35.71 -95.98
C LEU A 2 -26.71 -36.34 -95.00
N LYS A 3 -26.12 -36.91 -93.94
CA LYS A 3 -26.52 -36.97 -92.52
C LYS A 3 -27.51 -38.04 -92.05
N THR A 4 -26.88 -39.13 -91.60
CA THR A 4 -27.22 -39.95 -90.43
C THR A 4 -27.28 -39.13 -89.14
N ILE A 5 -28.25 -39.46 -88.26
CA ILE A 5 -28.36 -38.99 -86.87
C ILE A 5 -27.96 -40.16 -85.95
N PRO A 6 -27.10 -39.95 -84.95
CA PRO A 6 -27.17 -40.75 -83.74
C PRO A 6 -27.26 -39.90 -82.46
N ALA A 7 -27.99 -40.46 -81.51
CA ALA A 7 -28.14 -40.01 -80.14
C ALA A 7 -26.78 -40.04 -79.39
N ILE A 8 -26.54 -39.04 -78.55
CA ILE A 8 -25.46 -39.03 -77.56
C ILE A 8 -26.09 -38.75 -76.19
N GLY A 9 -25.99 -39.74 -75.29
CA GLY A 9 -26.28 -39.58 -73.87
C GLY A 9 -25.18 -38.77 -73.19
N ALA A 10 -25.57 -37.76 -72.43
CA ALA A 10 -24.67 -36.97 -71.61
C ALA A 10 -24.52 -37.62 -70.23
N ALA A 11 -23.32 -38.11 -69.94
CA ALA A 11 -22.91 -38.55 -68.60
C ALA A 11 -22.74 -37.32 -67.68
N PHE A 12 -23.44 -37.33 -66.54
CA PHE A 12 -23.28 -36.34 -65.48
C PHE A 12 -22.06 -36.73 -64.64
N THR A 13 -20.91 -36.09 -64.88
CA THR A 13 -19.75 -36.15 -63.99
C THR A 13 -19.94 -35.15 -62.85
N LEU A 14 -20.25 -35.66 -61.66
CA LEU A 14 -20.35 -34.90 -60.43
C LEU A 14 -18.92 -34.58 -59.93
N THR A 15 -18.38 -33.42 -60.28
CA THR A 15 -17.15 -32.89 -59.70
C THR A 15 -17.43 -32.39 -58.29
N MET A 16 -17.13 -33.18 -57.26
CA MET A 16 -16.97 -32.67 -55.89
C MET A 16 -15.76 -31.73 -55.87
N ALA A 17 -16.00 -30.44 -55.92
CA ALA A 17 -15.01 -29.44 -55.54
C ALA A 17 -14.80 -29.52 -54.02
N ALA A 18 -13.71 -30.15 -53.60
CA ALA A 18 -13.24 -30.03 -52.23
C ALA A 18 -12.86 -28.57 -51.98
N ALA A 19 -13.68 -27.85 -51.21
CA ALA A 19 -13.36 -26.53 -50.72
C ALA A 19 -12.14 -26.66 -49.80
N LEU A 20 -10.97 -26.22 -50.28
CA LEU A 20 -9.82 -25.99 -49.43
C LEU A 20 -10.22 -24.88 -48.42
N PRO A 21 -9.94 -25.04 -47.11
CA PRO A 21 -10.19 -23.96 -46.16
C PRO A 21 -9.34 -22.76 -46.58
N ALA A 22 -10.00 -21.61 -46.75
CA ALA A 22 -9.32 -20.34 -46.97
C ALA A 22 -8.37 -20.10 -45.80
N ALA A 23 -7.13 -19.71 -46.10
CA ALA A 23 -6.15 -19.32 -45.09
C ALA A 23 -6.77 -18.21 -44.22
N ALA A 24 -6.97 -18.50 -42.93
CA ALA A 24 -7.48 -17.53 -41.97
C ALA A 24 -6.53 -16.32 -41.92
N ALA A 25 -7.06 -15.11 -41.97
CA ALA A 25 -6.24 -13.92 -41.78
C ALA A 25 -5.73 -13.86 -40.33
N ASP A 26 -4.45 -13.59 -40.15
CA ASP A 26 -3.84 -13.43 -38.83
C ASP A 26 -4.44 -12.24 -38.09
N LEU A 27 -4.72 -12.41 -36.80
CA LEU A 27 -5.13 -11.34 -35.90
C LEU A 27 -3.98 -10.34 -35.75
N ALA A 28 -4.21 -9.11 -36.20
CA ALA A 28 -3.25 -8.01 -36.08
C ALA A 28 -3.65 -7.09 -34.93
N LEU A 29 -2.72 -6.80 -34.01
CA LEU A 29 -2.94 -5.83 -32.94
C LEU A 29 -3.18 -4.44 -33.53
N ARG A 30 -4.35 -3.84 -33.23
CA ARG A 30 -4.73 -2.50 -33.75
C ARG A 30 -4.86 -1.44 -32.68
N ARG A 31 -5.25 -1.82 -31.46
CA ARG A 31 -5.48 -0.84 -30.39
C ARG A 31 -4.96 -1.33 -29.05
N VAL A 32 -4.31 -0.43 -28.34
CA VAL A 32 -3.72 -0.66 -27.02
C VAL A 32 -4.21 0.43 -26.06
N VAL A 33 -4.79 0.01 -24.94
CA VAL A 33 -5.17 0.93 -23.86
C VAL A 33 -4.40 0.56 -22.60
N LEU A 34 -3.54 1.44 -22.10
CA LEU A 34 -2.75 1.20 -20.89
C LEU A 34 -3.29 1.98 -19.70
N SER A 35 -3.35 1.33 -18.54
CA SER A 35 -3.85 1.93 -17.30
C SER A 35 -2.74 2.12 -16.27
N THR A 36 -2.82 3.20 -15.49
CA THR A 36 -1.99 3.38 -14.28
C THR A 36 -2.28 2.35 -13.18
N ALA A 37 -3.34 1.56 -13.30
CA ALA A 37 -3.67 0.46 -12.40
C ALA A 37 -3.06 -0.90 -12.78
N GLY A 38 -2.14 -0.92 -13.74
CA GLY A 38 -1.39 -2.14 -14.11
C GLY A 38 -2.19 -3.08 -15.01
N LEU A 39 -3.10 -2.53 -15.81
CA LEU A 39 -3.92 -3.27 -16.76
C LEU A 39 -3.72 -2.73 -18.16
N ALA A 40 -3.73 -3.62 -19.14
CA ALA A 40 -3.77 -3.26 -20.55
C ALA A 40 -4.96 -3.94 -21.24
N TYR A 41 -5.68 -3.19 -22.08
CA TYR A 41 -6.61 -3.75 -23.05
C TYR A 41 -5.92 -3.82 -24.40
N PHE A 42 -5.93 -5.01 -25.00
CA PHE A 42 -5.42 -5.27 -26.34
C PHE A 42 -6.60 -5.64 -27.24
N GLU A 43 -6.67 -5.02 -28.41
CA GLU A 43 -7.67 -5.32 -29.43
C GLU A 43 -6.98 -5.65 -30.74
N HIS A 44 -7.26 -6.86 -31.22
CA HIS A 44 -6.78 -7.39 -32.48
C HIS A 44 -7.89 -7.39 -33.52
N GLU A 45 -7.55 -7.16 -34.77
CA GLU A 45 -8.48 -7.18 -35.90
C GLU A 45 -8.02 -8.18 -36.97
N ALA A 46 -8.97 -8.92 -37.55
CA ALA A 46 -8.77 -9.77 -38.72
C ALA A 46 -9.92 -9.58 -39.73
N GLU A 47 -9.63 -9.78 -41.01
CA GLU A 47 -10.65 -9.92 -42.06
C GLU A 47 -10.91 -11.39 -42.33
N VAL A 48 -12.16 -11.83 -42.22
CA VAL A 48 -12.57 -13.21 -42.46
C VAL A 48 -13.57 -13.29 -43.59
N ASP A 49 -13.58 -14.40 -44.33
CA ASP A 49 -14.56 -14.69 -45.38
C ASP A 49 -15.24 -16.03 -45.07
N GLY A 50 -16.56 -16.01 -44.85
CA GLY A 50 -17.31 -17.22 -44.47
C GLY A 50 -17.03 -17.69 -43.05
N GLU A 51 -17.03 -19.01 -42.85
CA GLU A 51 -16.63 -19.63 -41.58
C GLU A 51 -15.10 -19.60 -41.44
N ALA A 52 -14.61 -19.31 -40.24
CA ALA A 52 -13.18 -19.19 -39.98
C ALA A 52 -12.83 -19.62 -38.56
N GLU A 53 -11.60 -20.07 -38.35
CA GLU A 53 -11.03 -20.31 -37.02
C GLU A 53 -9.84 -19.36 -36.86
N LEU A 54 -9.91 -18.46 -35.87
CA LEU A 54 -8.87 -17.47 -35.61
C LEU A 54 -7.99 -17.90 -34.44
N PRO A 55 -6.68 -18.12 -34.66
CA PRO A 55 -5.74 -18.40 -33.58
C PRO A 55 -5.35 -17.11 -32.86
N LEU A 56 -5.46 -17.09 -31.52
CA LEU A 56 -4.97 -16.02 -30.67
C LEU A 56 -3.91 -16.56 -29.71
N SER A 57 -2.65 -16.18 -29.92
CA SER A 57 -1.53 -16.53 -29.04
C SER A 57 -1.47 -15.59 -27.84
N VAL A 58 -1.48 -16.15 -26.63
CA VAL A 58 -1.41 -15.41 -25.36
C VAL A 58 -0.35 -16.00 -24.46
N ARG A 59 0.21 -15.19 -23.55
CA ARG A 59 1.18 -15.69 -22.57
C ARG A 59 0.50 -16.56 -21.52
N LEU A 60 1.19 -17.61 -21.06
CA LEU A 60 0.64 -18.59 -20.12
C LEU A 60 0.15 -17.95 -18.81
N ASP A 61 0.88 -16.95 -18.29
CA ASP A 61 0.53 -16.22 -17.07
C ASP A 61 -0.67 -15.28 -17.24
N GLN A 62 -1.02 -14.94 -18.48
CA GLN A 62 -2.14 -14.06 -18.84
C GLN A 62 -3.42 -14.83 -19.20
N VAL A 63 -3.35 -16.16 -19.38
CA VAL A 63 -4.49 -16.98 -19.82
C VAL A 63 -5.72 -16.79 -18.93
N ASP A 64 -5.55 -16.73 -17.61
CA ASP A 64 -6.64 -16.51 -16.66
C ASP A 64 -7.39 -15.20 -16.93
N ASP A 65 -6.65 -14.12 -17.19
CA ASP A 65 -7.23 -12.81 -17.45
C ASP A 65 -7.86 -12.71 -18.84
N VAL A 66 -7.27 -13.38 -19.84
CA VAL A 66 -7.85 -13.50 -21.19
C VAL A 66 -9.17 -14.25 -21.12
N LEU A 67 -9.23 -15.41 -20.46
CA LEU A 67 -10.46 -16.21 -20.32
C LEU A 67 -11.56 -15.42 -19.59
N LYS A 68 -11.19 -14.60 -18.62
CA LYS A 68 -12.12 -13.75 -17.85
C LYS A 68 -12.70 -12.58 -18.67
N SER A 69 -11.97 -12.07 -19.66
CA SER A 69 -12.23 -10.75 -20.24
C SER A 69 -12.35 -10.70 -21.77
N ALA A 70 -12.01 -11.79 -22.46
CA ALA A 70 -12.04 -11.83 -23.93
C ALA A 70 -13.45 -11.58 -24.47
N MET A 71 -13.53 -10.62 -25.38
CA MET A 71 -14.73 -10.25 -26.12
C MET A 71 -14.43 -10.32 -27.60
N VAL A 72 -15.33 -10.95 -28.36
CA VAL A 72 -15.22 -11.06 -29.81
C VAL A 72 -16.37 -10.28 -30.43
N TYR A 73 -16.03 -9.34 -31.30
CA TYR A 73 -16.98 -8.50 -32.02
C TYR A 73 -16.98 -8.90 -33.49
N ASP A 74 -18.11 -9.41 -33.97
CA ASP A 74 -18.37 -9.72 -35.36
C ASP A 74 -19.75 -9.17 -35.73
N ASP A 75 -19.78 -7.99 -36.37
CA ASP A 75 -21.02 -7.26 -36.65
C ASP A 75 -21.96 -7.98 -37.66
N ARG A 76 -21.44 -8.99 -38.40
CA ARG A 76 -22.17 -9.71 -39.45
C ARG A 76 -22.06 -11.24 -39.34
N GLY A 77 -21.67 -11.74 -38.17
CA GLY A 77 -21.51 -13.16 -37.91
C GLY A 77 -21.82 -13.52 -36.46
N SER A 78 -21.37 -14.70 -36.04
CA SER A 78 -21.57 -15.22 -34.70
C SER A 78 -20.33 -15.97 -34.22
N VAL A 79 -20.12 -15.97 -32.91
CA VAL A 79 -18.97 -16.59 -32.26
C VAL A 79 -19.38 -17.98 -31.80
N GLY A 80 -18.62 -18.99 -32.22
CA GLY A 80 -18.76 -20.37 -31.82
C GLY A 80 -17.95 -20.71 -30.57
N ILE A 81 -17.51 -21.95 -30.47
CA ILE A 81 -16.72 -22.44 -29.34
C ILE A 81 -15.31 -21.83 -29.39
N VAL A 82 -14.85 -21.29 -28.27
CA VAL A 82 -13.44 -20.94 -28.05
C VAL A 82 -12.74 -22.13 -27.40
N ARG A 83 -11.73 -22.69 -28.06
CA ARG A 83 -10.97 -23.85 -27.59
C ARG A 83 -9.61 -23.42 -27.06
N LEU A 84 -9.23 -23.95 -25.91
CA LEU A 84 -7.92 -23.76 -25.30
C LEU A 84 -7.44 -25.13 -24.80
N PRO A 85 -6.22 -25.59 -25.17
CA PRO A 85 -5.65 -26.81 -24.59
C PRO A 85 -5.55 -26.73 -23.07
N GLY A 86 -5.70 -27.85 -22.35
CA GLY A 86 -5.59 -27.87 -20.89
C GLY A 86 -4.20 -27.46 -20.37
N ARG A 87 -4.10 -27.07 -19.09
CA ARG A 87 -2.86 -26.56 -18.45
C ARG A 87 -1.76 -27.62 -18.31
N GLU A 88 -2.14 -28.88 -18.11
CA GLU A 88 -1.23 -30.02 -17.95
C GLU A 88 -1.34 -31.00 -19.14
N PRO A 89 -1.14 -30.54 -20.39
CA PRO A 89 -1.40 -31.36 -21.56
C PRO A 89 -0.44 -32.55 -21.60
N LEU A 90 0.75 -32.41 -21.01
CA LEU A 90 1.76 -33.44 -20.98
C LEU A 90 1.49 -34.52 -19.92
N ASP A 91 0.80 -34.23 -18.80
CA ASP A 91 0.48 -35.28 -17.79
C ASP A 91 -0.71 -36.10 -18.29
N GLU A 92 -1.70 -35.42 -18.87
CA GLU A 92 -2.85 -36.07 -19.49
C GLU A 92 -2.45 -36.88 -20.73
N ALA A 93 -1.55 -36.37 -21.57
CA ALA A 93 -1.04 -37.11 -22.74
C ALA A 93 -0.40 -38.45 -22.31
N PHE A 94 0.40 -38.46 -21.25
CA PHE A 94 1.08 -39.66 -20.78
C PHE A 94 0.18 -40.60 -19.96
N ARG A 95 -0.96 -40.13 -19.42
CA ARG A 95 -1.91 -40.99 -18.68
C ARG A 95 -2.43 -42.17 -19.52
N THR A 96 -2.47 -42.01 -20.83
CA THR A 96 -3.00 -43.02 -21.77
C THR A 96 -1.91 -43.86 -22.47
N LEU A 97 -0.64 -43.55 -22.22
CA LEU A 97 0.51 -44.22 -22.83
C LEU A 97 0.98 -45.41 -21.99
N PRO A 98 1.62 -46.43 -22.61
CA PRO A 98 2.14 -47.58 -21.88
C PRO A 98 3.43 -47.30 -21.08
N PHE A 99 3.92 -46.06 -21.07
CA PHE A 99 5.14 -45.64 -20.37
C PHE A 99 5.01 -44.21 -19.81
N GLY A 100 5.78 -43.93 -18.75
CA GLY A 100 5.87 -42.60 -18.13
C GLY A 100 6.87 -41.67 -18.83
N ARG A 101 6.90 -40.39 -18.43
CA ARG A 101 7.80 -39.36 -19.02
C ARG A 101 9.28 -39.70 -18.88
N ASP A 102 9.63 -40.35 -17.78
CA ASP A 102 10.97 -40.82 -17.44
C ASP A 102 11.53 -41.80 -18.47
N ALA A 103 10.67 -42.55 -19.17
CA ALA A 103 11.08 -43.46 -20.24
C ALA A 103 11.73 -42.73 -21.43
N LEU A 104 11.39 -41.46 -21.69
CA LEU A 104 11.98 -40.69 -22.80
C LEU A 104 13.32 -40.02 -22.44
N SER A 105 13.85 -40.27 -21.24
CA SER A 105 15.13 -39.67 -20.79
C SER A 105 16.36 -40.26 -21.50
N SER A 106 16.27 -41.50 -21.97
CA SER A 106 17.32 -42.17 -22.73
C SER A 106 16.75 -43.35 -23.54
N PRO A 107 17.44 -43.82 -24.59
CA PRO A 107 17.05 -45.03 -25.30
C PRO A 107 16.92 -46.26 -24.38
N VAL A 108 17.77 -46.37 -23.36
CA VAL A 108 17.76 -47.46 -22.38
C VAL A 108 16.48 -47.43 -21.54
N ALA A 109 16.13 -46.26 -21.00
CA ALA A 109 14.92 -46.08 -20.20
C ALA A 109 13.64 -46.39 -21.00
N LEU A 110 13.61 -46.02 -22.28
CA LEU A 110 12.47 -46.31 -23.17
C LEU A 110 12.33 -47.81 -23.40
N LEU A 111 13.44 -48.49 -23.68
CA LEU A 111 13.47 -49.95 -23.87
C LEU A 111 13.07 -50.69 -22.59
N ASP A 112 13.53 -50.24 -21.41
CA ASP A 112 13.17 -50.87 -20.14
C ASP A 112 11.70 -50.67 -19.74
N ALA A 113 11.12 -49.51 -20.07
CA ALA A 113 9.69 -49.25 -19.88
C ALA A 113 8.81 -50.08 -20.83
N LEU A 114 9.33 -50.45 -22.00
CA LEU A 114 8.64 -51.20 -23.05
C LEU A 114 9.02 -52.68 -23.11
N ARG A 115 9.46 -53.26 -21.98
CA ARG A 115 9.71 -54.71 -21.90
C ARG A 115 8.46 -55.52 -22.29
N GLY A 116 8.66 -56.51 -23.15
CA GLY A 116 7.62 -57.32 -23.76
C GLY A 116 7.17 -56.83 -25.15
N ALA A 117 7.52 -55.61 -25.56
CA ALA A 117 7.20 -55.09 -26.88
C ALA A 117 7.92 -55.86 -28.00
N SER A 118 7.26 -55.99 -29.15
CA SER A 118 7.83 -56.59 -30.35
C SER A 118 8.81 -55.62 -31.01
N VAL A 119 10.06 -56.05 -31.19
CA VAL A 119 11.16 -55.22 -31.69
C VAL A 119 11.94 -55.90 -32.81
N THR A 120 12.43 -55.08 -33.74
CA THR A 120 13.47 -55.42 -34.69
C THR A 120 14.71 -54.62 -34.35
N ILE A 121 15.80 -55.31 -34.04
CA ILE A 121 17.11 -54.73 -33.82
C ILE A 121 17.94 -54.92 -35.08
N SER A 122 18.50 -53.83 -35.59
CA SER A 122 19.36 -53.80 -36.78
C SER A 122 20.77 -53.31 -36.39
N GLY A 123 21.77 -54.04 -36.86
CA GLY A 123 23.20 -53.77 -36.69
C GLY A 123 23.97 -54.75 -37.58
N ALA A 124 25.05 -55.36 -37.09
CA ALA A 124 25.76 -56.42 -37.83
C ALA A 124 24.86 -57.61 -38.26
N ARG A 125 23.76 -57.87 -37.52
CA ARG A 125 22.71 -58.83 -37.87
C ARG A 125 21.36 -58.25 -37.47
N THR A 126 20.31 -58.60 -38.23
CA THR A 126 18.94 -58.25 -37.86
C THR A 126 18.37 -59.32 -36.92
N ILE A 127 17.80 -58.88 -35.80
CA ILE A 127 17.19 -59.74 -34.78
C ILE A 127 15.76 -59.27 -34.56
N GLU A 128 14.80 -60.17 -34.74
CA GLU A 128 13.38 -59.89 -34.52
C GLU A 128 12.84 -60.76 -33.38
N GLY A 129 12.11 -60.16 -32.46
CA GLY A 129 11.52 -60.86 -31.32
C GLY A 129 10.91 -59.92 -30.29
N ARG A 130 10.76 -60.40 -29.05
CA ARG A 130 10.24 -59.59 -27.94
C ARG A 130 11.34 -59.09 -27.03
N LEU A 131 11.29 -57.81 -26.67
CA LEU A 131 12.26 -57.19 -25.79
C LEU A 131 12.15 -57.76 -24.36
N LEU A 132 13.24 -58.33 -23.83
CA LEU A 132 13.30 -58.79 -22.45
C LEU A 132 13.80 -57.70 -21.50
N GLY A 133 14.71 -56.84 -21.97
CA GLY A 133 15.25 -55.72 -21.19
C GLY A 133 16.65 -55.31 -21.67
N VAL A 134 17.16 -54.25 -21.05
CA VAL A 134 18.51 -53.73 -21.30
C VAL A 134 19.32 -53.84 -20.01
N GLN A 135 20.56 -54.32 -20.11
CA GLN A 135 21.46 -54.45 -18.96
C GLN A 135 22.72 -53.62 -19.15
N ALA A 136 23.08 -52.82 -18.15
CA ALA A 136 24.34 -52.09 -18.13
C ALA A 136 25.49 -53.03 -17.76
N GLU A 137 26.58 -52.98 -18.55
CA GLU A 137 27.81 -53.72 -18.33
C GLU A 137 29.00 -52.77 -18.33
N GLU A 138 29.89 -52.93 -17.36
CA GLU A 138 31.15 -52.18 -17.31
C GLU A 138 32.23 -52.92 -18.10
N GLU A 139 32.71 -52.31 -19.17
CA GLU A 139 33.80 -52.82 -20.01
C GLU A 139 35.08 -52.03 -19.74
N ARG A 140 36.18 -52.75 -19.45
CA ARG A 140 37.48 -52.13 -19.18
C ARG A 140 38.27 -51.97 -20.47
N LEU A 141 38.55 -50.72 -20.83
CA LEU A 141 39.26 -50.38 -22.06
C LEU A 141 40.75 -50.77 -21.98
N PRO A 142 41.37 -51.18 -23.12
CA PRO A 142 42.77 -51.60 -23.19
C PRO A 142 43.80 -50.55 -22.72
N GLN A 143 43.46 -49.25 -22.76
CA GLN A 143 44.35 -48.14 -22.39
C GLN A 143 44.12 -47.62 -20.96
N GLY A 144 43.29 -48.30 -20.16
CA GLY A 144 42.94 -47.88 -18.81
C GLY A 144 41.77 -46.88 -18.78
N GLY A 145 40.56 -47.43 -18.66
CA GLY A 145 39.30 -46.70 -18.49
C GLY A 145 38.16 -47.71 -18.31
N ILE A 146 37.07 -47.33 -17.66
CA ILE A 146 35.85 -48.13 -17.59
C ILE A 146 34.78 -47.41 -18.41
N VAL A 147 34.15 -48.12 -19.35
CA VAL A 147 33.02 -47.61 -20.12
C VAL A 147 31.81 -48.48 -19.82
N THR A 148 30.68 -47.86 -19.56
CA THR A 148 29.40 -48.56 -19.44
C THR A 148 28.80 -48.75 -20.83
N ARG A 149 28.50 -50.00 -21.20
CA ARG A 149 27.80 -50.36 -22.44
C ARG A 149 26.51 -51.09 -22.10
N HIS A 150 25.55 -51.08 -23.01
CA HIS A 150 24.21 -51.58 -22.73
C HIS A 150 23.89 -52.80 -23.59
N ARG A 151 23.66 -53.94 -22.95
CA ARG A 151 23.29 -55.18 -23.63
C ARG A 151 21.77 -55.30 -23.72
N VAL A 152 21.24 -55.25 -24.93
CA VAL A 152 19.82 -55.48 -25.21
C VAL A 152 19.57 -56.97 -25.39
N SER A 153 18.59 -57.50 -24.66
CA SER A 153 18.20 -58.91 -24.71
C SER A 153 16.83 -59.05 -25.38
N VAL A 154 16.75 -59.89 -26.43
CA VAL A 154 15.52 -60.14 -27.20
C VAL A 154 15.22 -61.63 -27.25
N ALA A 155 14.01 -62.00 -26.81
CA ALA A 155 13.49 -63.36 -26.95
C ALA A 155 13.01 -63.58 -28.39
N THR A 156 13.67 -64.49 -29.10
CA THR A 156 13.34 -64.88 -30.48
C THR A 156 12.77 -66.30 -30.51
N ALA A 157 12.24 -66.74 -31.65
CA ALA A 157 11.75 -68.11 -31.82
C ALA A 157 12.84 -69.17 -31.59
N ASP A 158 14.10 -68.83 -31.90
CA ASP A 158 15.25 -69.72 -31.76
C ASP A 158 15.96 -69.61 -30.39
N GLY A 159 15.38 -68.84 -29.46
CA GLY A 159 15.93 -68.61 -28.13
C GLY A 159 16.35 -67.16 -27.86
N LEU A 160 17.14 -66.95 -26.81
CA LEU A 160 17.58 -65.62 -26.37
C LEU A 160 18.70 -65.10 -27.27
N ARG A 161 18.54 -63.91 -27.83
CA ARG A 161 19.57 -63.21 -28.59
C ARG A 161 19.93 -61.91 -27.88
N GLN A 162 21.21 -61.54 -27.95
CA GLN A 162 21.72 -60.33 -27.31
C GLN A 162 22.55 -59.52 -28.29
N ALA A 163 22.46 -58.20 -28.17
CA ALA A 163 23.29 -57.26 -28.91
C ALA A 163 23.66 -56.07 -28.02
N VAL A 164 24.76 -55.40 -28.32
CA VAL A 164 25.19 -54.20 -27.61
C VAL A 164 24.53 -53.00 -28.27
N LEU A 165 23.78 -52.21 -27.51
CA LEU A 165 22.95 -51.09 -27.99
C LEU A 165 23.78 -50.05 -28.76
N GLU A 166 24.98 -49.77 -28.29
CA GLU A 166 25.89 -48.81 -28.91
C GLU A 166 26.44 -49.25 -30.27
N ASP A 167 26.34 -50.56 -30.59
CA ASP A 167 26.76 -51.13 -31.88
C ASP A 167 25.57 -51.33 -32.85
N LEU A 168 24.37 -50.86 -32.48
CA LEU A 168 23.16 -51.00 -33.29
C LEU A 168 22.97 -49.77 -34.19
N ASP A 169 22.52 -50.03 -35.42
CA ASP A 169 22.11 -48.99 -36.36
C ASP A 169 20.69 -48.49 -36.05
N ALA A 170 19.78 -49.40 -35.66
CA ALA A 170 18.41 -49.06 -35.32
C ALA A 170 17.76 -50.08 -34.37
N VAL A 171 16.84 -49.58 -33.54
CA VAL A 171 15.87 -50.40 -32.80
C VAL A 171 14.49 -49.90 -33.19
N SER A 172 13.70 -50.75 -33.83
CA SER A 172 12.35 -50.42 -34.31
C SER A 172 11.30 -51.24 -33.57
N PHE A 173 10.23 -50.60 -33.13
CA PHE A 173 9.06 -51.29 -32.58
C PHE A 173 8.14 -51.71 -33.73
N THR A 174 7.83 -52.99 -33.85
CA THR A 174 7.09 -53.51 -35.01
C THR A 174 5.57 -53.33 -34.89
N GLU A 175 5.07 -52.98 -33.70
CA GLU A 175 3.65 -52.76 -33.44
C GLU A 175 3.21 -51.35 -33.85
N PRO A 176 2.32 -51.17 -34.85
CA PRO A 176 1.96 -49.84 -35.36
C PRO A 176 1.32 -48.93 -34.32
N LYS A 177 0.55 -49.51 -33.38
CA LYS A 177 -0.09 -48.77 -32.29
C LYS A 177 0.96 -48.19 -31.33
N LEU A 178 1.98 -48.97 -30.98
CA LEU A 178 3.04 -48.54 -30.09
C LEU A 178 3.90 -47.44 -30.75
N GLN A 179 4.20 -47.58 -32.03
CA GLN A 179 4.89 -46.56 -32.81
C GLN A 179 4.13 -45.22 -32.80
N ALA A 180 2.82 -45.25 -33.08
CA ALA A 180 1.97 -44.06 -33.02
C ALA A 180 1.90 -43.44 -31.61
N GLN A 181 1.94 -44.27 -30.56
CA GLN A 181 1.99 -43.82 -29.16
C GLN A 181 3.32 -43.12 -28.82
N ILE A 182 4.44 -43.63 -29.32
CA ILE A 182 5.76 -42.99 -29.16
C ILE A 182 5.81 -41.65 -29.91
N GLU A 183 5.30 -41.60 -31.14
CA GLU A 183 5.21 -40.36 -31.92
C GLU A 183 4.32 -39.32 -31.25
N ALA A 184 3.15 -39.73 -30.73
CA ALA A 184 2.26 -38.85 -29.97
C ALA A 184 2.93 -38.32 -28.69
N ALA A 185 3.70 -39.16 -27.98
CA ALA A 185 4.45 -38.75 -26.79
C ALA A 185 5.51 -37.69 -27.14
N LEU A 186 6.27 -37.91 -28.22
CA LEU A 186 7.31 -36.98 -28.68
C LEU A 186 6.69 -35.66 -29.19
N ALA A 187 5.56 -35.71 -29.88
CA ALA A 187 4.81 -34.52 -30.29
C ALA A 187 4.30 -33.73 -29.08
N ALA A 188 3.79 -34.41 -28.04
CA ALA A 188 3.37 -33.77 -26.79
C ALA A 188 4.56 -33.09 -26.09
N VAL A 189 5.72 -33.75 -26.01
CA VAL A 189 6.97 -33.16 -25.48
C VAL A 189 7.40 -31.93 -26.29
N ALA A 190 7.32 -31.99 -27.63
CA ALA A 190 7.68 -30.88 -28.49
C ALA A 190 6.73 -29.68 -28.28
N SER A 191 5.42 -29.91 -28.21
CA SER A 191 4.42 -28.85 -27.96
C SER A 191 4.57 -28.18 -26.59
N PHE A 192 5.12 -28.90 -25.60
CA PHE A 192 5.38 -28.36 -24.26
C PHE A 192 6.67 -27.53 -24.18
N ARG A 193 7.51 -27.49 -25.24
CA ARG A 193 8.71 -26.65 -25.26
C ARG A 193 8.39 -25.15 -25.27
N ASP A 194 7.25 -24.75 -25.85
CA ASP A 194 6.73 -23.38 -25.78
C ASP A 194 6.06 -23.13 -24.42
N LYS A 195 6.87 -23.13 -23.36
CA LYS A 195 6.39 -23.08 -21.97
C LYS A 195 5.57 -21.83 -21.67
N ASP A 196 5.78 -20.75 -22.40
CA ASP A 196 5.31 -19.42 -22.04
C ASP A 196 4.11 -18.92 -22.84
N THR A 197 3.61 -19.67 -23.84
CA THR A 197 2.46 -19.25 -24.66
C THR A 197 1.40 -20.33 -24.80
N ARG A 198 0.15 -19.93 -25.02
CA ARG A 198 -0.99 -20.79 -25.34
C ARG A 198 -1.79 -20.16 -26.47
N THR A 199 -2.28 -20.98 -27.38
CA THR A 199 -3.10 -20.51 -28.51
C THR A 199 -4.57 -20.83 -28.25
N LEU A 200 -5.41 -19.80 -28.19
CA LEU A 200 -6.87 -19.93 -28.18
C LEU A 200 -7.34 -20.04 -29.63
N GLN A 201 -8.20 -21.00 -29.92
CA GLN A 201 -8.84 -21.13 -31.23
C GLN A 201 -10.27 -20.61 -31.15
N ILE A 202 -10.57 -19.55 -31.88
CA ILE A 202 -11.88 -18.88 -31.86
C ILE A 202 -12.63 -19.28 -33.13
N ALA A 203 -13.66 -20.13 -32.99
CA ALA A 203 -14.51 -20.51 -34.10
C ALA A 203 -15.50 -19.39 -34.43
N LEU A 204 -15.64 -19.05 -35.72
CA LEU A 204 -16.54 -18.03 -36.22
C LEU A 204 -17.46 -18.60 -37.30
N ALA A 205 -18.75 -18.31 -37.20
CA ALA A 205 -19.75 -18.66 -38.21
C ALA A 205 -20.35 -17.41 -38.84
N GLY A 206 -20.46 -17.38 -40.16
CA GLY A 206 -21.00 -16.25 -40.91
C GLY A 206 -20.74 -16.39 -42.41
N SER A 207 -21.19 -15.40 -43.19
CA SER A 207 -21.08 -15.41 -44.65
C SER A 207 -20.42 -14.15 -45.19
N GLY A 208 -19.60 -14.32 -46.23
CA GLY A 208 -18.93 -13.22 -46.92
C GLY A 208 -17.82 -12.57 -46.10
N ARG A 209 -17.14 -11.60 -46.74
CA ARG A 209 -16.05 -10.84 -46.14
C ARG A 209 -16.55 -9.90 -45.05
N ARG A 210 -15.96 -9.98 -43.86
CA ARG A 210 -16.27 -9.13 -42.70
C ARG A 210 -15.06 -8.96 -41.78
N LYS A 211 -15.10 -7.92 -40.96
CA LYS A 211 -14.08 -7.61 -39.97
C LYS A 211 -14.49 -8.18 -38.62
N VAL A 212 -13.54 -8.81 -37.95
CA VAL A 212 -13.72 -9.36 -36.60
C VAL A 212 -12.68 -8.74 -35.69
N ARG A 213 -13.11 -8.30 -34.51
CA ARG A 213 -12.22 -7.78 -33.46
C ARG A 213 -12.23 -8.68 -32.25
N VAL A 214 -11.07 -8.92 -31.66
CA VAL A 214 -10.91 -9.67 -30.42
C VAL A 214 -10.22 -8.77 -29.40
N GLY A 215 -10.95 -8.39 -28.35
CA GLY A 215 -10.49 -7.52 -27.29
C GLY A 215 -10.37 -8.25 -25.95
N TYR A 216 -9.31 -8.05 -25.20
CA TYR A 216 -9.14 -8.65 -23.86
C TYR A 216 -8.31 -7.76 -22.95
N VAL A 217 -8.43 -7.96 -21.63
CA VAL A 217 -7.71 -7.22 -20.60
C VAL A 217 -6.76 -8.16 -19.85
N VAL A 218 -5.50 -7.75 -19.69
CA VAL A 218 -4.47 -8.50 -18.96
C VAL A 218 -3.66 -7.58 -18.05
N GLU A 219 -3.00 -8.18 -17.06
CA GLU A 219 -1.94 -7.50 -16.31
C GLU A 219 -0.84 -6.97 -17.25
N ALA A 220 -0.42 -5.72 -17.01
CA ALA A 220 0.64 -5.05 -17.75
C ALA A 220 1.38 -4.03 -16.86
N PRO A 221 2.63 -3.64 -17.21
CA PRO A 221 3.35 -2.58 -16.50
C PRO A 221 2.56 -1.28 -16.45
N ILE A 222 2.61 -0.59 -15.30
CA ILE A 222 2.06 0.76 -15.19
C ILE A 222 2.86 1.71 -16.08
N TRP A 223 2.16 2.57 -16.81
CA TRP A 223 2.80 3.73 -17.42
C TRP A 223 3.01 4.82 -16.35
N LYS A 224 4.12 5.55 -16.46
CA LYS A 224 4.59 6.52 -15.46
C LYS A 224 4.64 7.90 -16.09
N THR A 225 4.41 8.96 -15.31
CA THR A 225 4.61 10.33 -15.82
C THR A 225 5.93 10.93 -15.35
N ALA A 226 6.56 11.66 -16.27
CA ALA A 226 7.73 12.48 -16.00
C ALA A 226 7.51 13.86 -16.63
N TYR A 227 7.74 14.90 -15.84
CA TYR A 227 7.54 16.27 -16.23
C TYR A 227 8.86 17.04 -16.21
N ARG A 228 8.98 18.04 -17.06
CA ARG A 228 10.08 18.99 -17.14
C ARG A 228 9.50 20.38 -17.14
N LEU A 229 9.95 21.23 -16.23
CA LEU A 229 9.54 22.62 -16.17
C LEU A 229 10.75 23.53 -16.32
N SER A 230 10.78 24.30 -17.41
CA SER A 230 11.75 25.38 -17.57
C SER A 230 11.10 26.69 -17.16
N VAL A 231 11.60 27.31 -16.10
CA VAL A 231 11.10 28.61 -15.62
C VAL A 231 11.91 29.73 -16.29
N SER A 232 11.19 30.69 -16.88
CA SER A 232 11.77 31.87 -17.54
C SER A 232 11.13 33.15 -16.96
N GLY A 233 11.86 33.87 -16.11
CA GLY A 233 11.31 34.99 -15.35
C GLY A 233 10.36 34.56 -14.21
N GLU A 234 9.54 35.49 -13.72
CA GLU A 234 8.80 35.31 -12.45
C GLU A 234 7.41 34.68 -12.56
N ALA A 235 6.78 34.69 -13.74
CA ALA A 235 5.32 34.43 -13.88
C ALA A 235 4.92 33.32 -14.87
N ALA A 236 5.84 32.76 -15.65
CA ALA A 236 5.54 31.74 -16.65
C ALA A 236 6.66 30.71 -16.77
N GLY A 237 6.28 29.46 -17.06
CA GLY A 237 7.22 28.38 -17.34
C GLY A 237 6.76 27.50 -18.50
N HIS A 238 7.71 26.86 -19.17
CA HIS A 238 7.45 25.87 -20.22
C HIS A 238 7.38 24.47 -19.59
N LEU A 239 6.20 23.87 -19.60
CA LEU A 239 5.93 22.54 -19.05
C LEU A 239 5.86 21.50 -20.17
N GLN A 240 6.69 20.48 -20.04
CA GLN A 240 6.63 19.27 -20.86
C GLN A 240 6.32 18.07 -19.98
N GLY A 241 5.27 17.33 -20.29
CA GLY A 241 4.91 16.08 -19.61
C GLY A 241 4.99 14.92 -20.58
N TRP A 242 5.50 13.80 -20.09
CA TRP A 242 5.73 12.58 -20.84
C TRP A 242 5.15 11.40 -20.10
N ALA A 243 4.48 10.51 -20.83
CA ALA A 243 4.17 9.18 -20.36
C ALA A 243 5.27 8.21 -20.82
N VAL A 244 5.83 7.49 -19.85
CA VAL A 244 6.80 6.42 -20.07
C VAL A 244 6.06 5.09 -19.99
N LEU A 245 6.12 4.32 -21.05
CA LEU A 245 5.45 3.01 -21.16
C LEU A 245 6.44 1.93 -21.59
N GLU A 246 6.09 0.68 -21.31
CA GLU A 246 6.93 -0.50 -21.53
C GLU A 246 6.12 -1.56 -22.29
N ASN A 247 6.60 -1.97 -23.46
CA ASN A 247 5.97 -3.05 -24.21
C ASN A 247 6.49 -4.41 -23.72
N LEU A 248 5.83 -4.97 -22.70
CA LEU A 248 6.05 -6.34 -22.22
C LEU A 248 4.93 -7.30 -22.64
N SER A 249 4.20 -7.00 -23.74
CA SER A 249 3.12 -7.87 -24.23
C SER A 249 3.63 -9.12 -24.96
N GLY A 250 4.94 -9.19 -25.26
CA GLY A 250 5.56 -10.29 -25.99
C GLY A 250 5.41 -10.22 -27.52
N ALA A 251 4.79 -9.15 -28.04
CA ALA A 251 4.62 -8.91 -29.47
C ALA A 251 4.87 -7.43 -29.81
N ASP A 252 5.36 -7.16 -31.02
CA ASP A 252 5.56 -5.79 -31.50
C ASP A 252 4.24 -5.04 -31.60
N TRP A 253 4.22 -3.79 -31.17
CA TRP A 253 3.16 -2.86 -31.51
C TRP A 253 3.54 -2.20 -32.82
N LYS A 254 2.73 -2.39 -33.86
CA LYS A 254 2.94 -1.82 -35.20
C LYS A 254 1.75 -0.95 -35.55
N ASP A 255 1.95 0.36 -35.55
CA ASP A 255 0.96 1.36 -35.87
C ASP A 255 -0.35 1.18 -35.08
N VAL A 256 -0.24 1.06 -33.75
CA VAL A 256 -1.41 0.87 -32.88
C VAL A 256 -2.03 2.19 -32.46
N ASP A 257 -3.35 2.20 -32.35
CA ASP A 257 -4.11 3.27 -31.70
C ASP A 257 -3.88 3.20 -30.18
N LEU A 258 -3.04 4.10 -29.66
CA LEU A 258 -2.70 4.16 -28.24
C LEU A 258 -3.66 5.06 -27.46
N THR A 259 -4.16 4.55 -26.35
CA THR A 259 -4.84 5.35 -25.32
C THR A 259 -4.20 5.09 -23.95
N LEU A 260 -3.85 6.15 -23.22
CA LEU A 260 -3.42 6.02 -21.83
C LEU A 260 -4.56 6.43 -20.89
N VAL A 261 -4.74 5.67 -19.83
CA VAL A 261 -5.78 5.89 -18.84
C VAL A 261 -5.13 6.12 -17.49
N SER A 262 -5.38 7.27 -16.90
CA SER A 262 -5.03 7.55 -15.51
C SER A 262 -6.26 7.38 -14.65
N GLY A 263 -6.26 6.37 -13.76
CA GLY A 263 -7.39 6.03 -12.91
C GLY A 263 -7.08 4.80 -12.04
N GLN A 264 -8.03 4.44 -11.18
CA GLN A 264 -7.92 3.31 -10.25
C GLN A 264 -9.12 2.35 -10.40
N PRO A 265 -9.25 1.61 -11.53
CA PRO A 265 -10.23 0.53 -11.64
C PRO A 265 -9.95 -0.60 -10.64
N VAL A 266 -11.01 -1.26 -10.17
CA VAL A 266 -10.92 -2.50 -9.39
C VAL A 266 -10.75 -3.67 -10.36
N ALA A 267 -9.74 -4.52 -10.12
CA ALA A 267 -9.52 -5.75 -10.88
C ALA A 267 -9.17 -6.92 -9.95
N PHE A 268 -9.73 -8.09 -10.27
CA PHE A 268 -9.50 -9.34 -9.53
C PHE A 268 -8.77 -10.34 -10.42
N ARG A 269 -7.84 -11.10 -9.82
CA ARG A 269 -7.24 -12.28 -10.44
C ARG A 269 -7.92 -13.52 -9.89
N GLN A 270 -8.29 -14.43 -10.78
CA GLN A 270 -8.86 -15.73 -10.44
C GLN A 270 -8.18 -16.79 -11.29
N ALA A 271 -7.79 -17.91 -10.68
CA ALA A 271 -7.20 -19.04 -11.41
C ALA A 271 -8.32 -19.80 -12.14
N ILE A 272 -8.70 -19.35 -13.33
CA ILE A 272 -9.75 -19.93 -14.17
C ILE A 272 -9.21 -21.11 -15.00
N TYR A 273 -7.95 -21.02 -15.43
CA TYR A 273 -7.30 -22.04 -16.26
C TYR A 273 -6.85 -23.27 -15.47
N THR A 274 -6.63 -23.14 -14.17
CA THR A 274 -6.28 -24.26 -13.29
C THR A 274 -7.53 -25.05 -12.94
N ALA A 275 -7.51 -26.37 -13.13
CA ALA A 275 -8.60 -27.23 -12.71
C ALA A 275 -8.75 -27.19 -11.18
N PHE A 276 -9.95 -26.85 -10.70
CA PHE A 276 -10.27 -26.87 -9.28
C PHE A 276 -11.14 -28.08 -8.96
N PHE A 277 -10.62 -28.98 -8.11
CA PHE A 277 -11.35 -30.14 -7.64
C PHE A 277 -11.82 -29.91 -6.21
N GLN A 278 -13.12 -30.12 -5.96
CA GLN A 278 -13.63 -30.15 -4.60
C GLN A 278 -13.16 -31.44 -3.92
N PRO A 279 -12.51 -31.37 -2.73
CA PRO A 279 -12.17 -32.56 -1.98
C PRO A 279 -13.44 -33.37 -1.71
N ARG A 280 -13.46 -34.61 -2.20
CA ARG A 280 -14.56 -35.54 -1.91
C ARG A 280 -14.18 -36.33 -0.67
N PRO A 281 -15.07 -36.44 0.34
CA PRO A 281 -14.83 -37.33 1.45
C PRO A 281 -14.77 -38.77 0.93
N GLU A 282 -13.68 -39.47 1.24
CA GLU A 282 -13.58 -40.90 0.99
C GLU A 282 -14.43 -41.61 2.06
N VAL A 283 -15.45 -42.34 1.61
CA VAL A 283 -16.19 -43.26 2.47
C VAL A 283 -15.36 -44.55 2.50
N PRO A 284 -14.77 -44.94 3.64
CA PRO A 284 -14.07 -46.21 3.74
C PRO A 284 -15.05 -47.35 3.42
N VAL A 285 -14.57 -48.38 2.72
CA VAL A 285 -15.37 -49.60 2.50
C VAL A 285 -15.62 -50.23 3.87
N GLU A 286 -16.84 -50.08 4.39
CA GLU A 286 -17.28 -50.70 5.64
C GLU A 286 -17.29 -52.22 5.46
N THR A 287 -16.23 -52.89 5.92
CA THR A 287 -16.25 -54.33 6.14
C THR A 287 -16.99 -54.61 7.45
N VAL A 288 -17.94 -55.55 7.39
CA VAL A 288 -18.83 -55.91 8.50
C VAL A 288 -18.00 -56.34 9.71
N GLY A 289 -18.07 -55.57 10.80
CA GLY A 289 -17.86 -56.09 12.15
C GLY A 289 -16.85 -55.36 13.03
N ARG A 290 -17.21 -54.17 13.54
CA ARG A 290 -17.14 -53.86 14.97
C ARG A 290 -17.90 -52.57 15.29
N VAL A 291 -19.04 -52.73 15.94
CA VAL A 291 -19.76 -51.65 16.62
C VAL A 291 -18.97 -51.28 17.87
N LEU A 292 -18.64 -50.00 18.04
CA LEU A 292 -18.37 -49.41 19.35
C LEU A 292 -19.39 -48.28 19.59
N PRO A 293 -20.06 -48.25 20.76
CA PRO A 293 -21.02 -47.21 21.11
C PRO A 293 -20.33 -45.85 21.27
N ARG A 294 -21.06 -44.76 21.00
CA ARG A 294 -20.59 -43.39 21.22
C ARG A 294 -20.53 -43.08 22.73
N PRO A 295 -19.43 -42.50 23.24
CA PRO A 295 -19.42 -41.86 24.54
C PRO A 295 -20.30 -40.61 24.55
N ASP A 296 -20.93 -40.35 25.69
CA ASP A 296 -21.76 -39.19 26.02
C ASP A 296 -20.86 -37.95 26.25
N GLU A 297 -21.00 -36.91 25.44
CA GLU A 297 -20.22 -35.67 25.51
C GLU A 297 -20.95 -34.63 26.35
N GLY A 298 -20.88 -34.80 27.67
CA GLY A 298 -21.41 -33.85 28.66
C GLY A 298 -20.94 -32.39 28.50
N THR A 299 -21.54 -31.50 29.29
CA THR A 299 -21.44 -30.03 29.21
C THR A 299 -20.03 -29.47 29.43
N PHE A 300 -19.68 -28.46 28.63
CA PHE A 300 -18.38 -27.78 28.58
C PHE A 300 -17.82 -27.34 29.94
N ALA A 301 -16.60 -27.79 30.25
CA ALA A 301 -15.73 -27.17 31.24
C ALA A 301 -14.79 -26.15 30.55
N LYS A 302 -14.68 -24.98 31.18
CA LYS A 302 -13.87 -23.85 30.77
C LYS A 302 -12.40 -24.09 31.17
N ALA A 303 -11.64 -24.83 30.36
CA ALA A 303 -10.18 -24.90 30.45
C ALA A 303 -9.62 -25.50 29.14
N ASP A 304 -9.28 -24.64 28.19
CA ASP A 304 -8.20 -24.84 27.20
C ASP A 304 -7.96 -23.49 26.48
N LEU A 305 -7.54 -22.50 27.28
CA LEU A 305 -6.85 -21.30 26.79
C LEU A 305 -5.36 -21.51 27.06
N ALA A 306 -4.65 -22.12 26.11
CA ALA A 306 -3.21 -21.99 25.99
C ALA A 306 -2.80 -22.11 24.51
N PRO A 307 -2.21 -21.06 23.90
CA PRO A 307 -1.61 -21.19 22.58
C PRO A 307 -0.31 -22.03 22.65
N PRO A 308 0.04 -22.76 21.58
CA PRO A 308 1.27 -23.55 21.54
C PRO A 308 2.53 -22.67 21.60
N PRO A 309 3.64 -23.17 22.17
CA PRO A 309 4.90 -22.43 22.24
C PRO A 309 5.57 -22.25 20.86
N PRO A 310 6.34 -21.17 20.65
CA PRO A 310 7.03 -20.89 19.40
C PRO A 310 8.23 -21.85 19.15
N PRO A 311 8.60 -22.08 17.88
CA PRO A 311 9.76 -22.91 17.53
C PRO A 311 11.11 -22.26 17.91
N PRO A 312 12.17 -23.05 18.12
CA PRO A 312 13.49 -22.54 18.48
C PRO A 312 14.17 -21.81 17.29
N PRO A 313 15.06 -20.84 17.56
CA PRO A 313 15.76 -20.09 16.53
C PRO A 313 16.82 -20.93 15.80
N ALA A 314 16.90 -20.74 14.48
CA ALA A 314 17.94 -21.31 13.63
C ALA A 314 19.33 -20.70 13.96
N PRO A 315 20.43 -21.47 13.81
CA PRO A 315 21.78 -20.96 14.06
C PRO A 315 22.20 -19.91 13.03
N MET A 316 22.72 -18.79 13.52
CA MET A 316 23.35 -17.73 12.72
C MET A 316 24.69 -18.21 12.17
N MET A 317 24.85 -18.20 10.84
CA MET A 317 26.17 -18.23 10.20
C MET A 317 26.79 -16.83 10.23
N ALA A 318 28.02 -16.74 10.73
CA ALA A 318 28.84 -15.54 10.68
C ALA A 318 29.26 -15.21 9.23
N PRO A 319 29.39 -13.92 8.87
CA PRO A 319 29.97 -13.53 7.58
C PRO A 319 31.49 -13.77 7.58
N PRO A 320 32.08 -14.17 6.45
CA PRO A 320 33.53 -14.19 6.33
C PRO A 320 34.07 -12.75 6.27
N ALA A 321 35.08 -12.49 7.10
CA ALA A 321 35.90 -11.29 7.05
C ALA A 321 37.03 -11.46 6.01
N GLY A 322 37.25 -10.42 5.20
CA GLY A 322 38.54 -10.19 4.54
C GLY A 322 38.55 -10.25 3.02
N ALA A 323 38.18 -9.14 2.37
CA ALA A 323 38.71 -8.78 1.05
C ALA A 323 38.93 -7.26 1.02
N ALA A 324 40.17 -6.85 0.81
CA ALA A 324 40.60 -5.46 0.79
C ALA A 324 40.05 -4.71 -0.45
N PRO A 325 39.75 -3.41 -0.36
CA PRO A 325 39.42 -2.61 -1.53
C PRO A 325 40.69 -2.30 -2.34
N GLN A 326 40.75 -2.84 -3.55
CA GLN A 326 41.74 -2.43 -4.55
C GLN A 326 41.33 -1.05 -5.08
N MET A 327 42.19 -0.04 -4.89
CA MET A 327 42.04 1.29 -5.48
C MET A 327 42.05 1.17 -7.00
N GLU A 328 40.90 1.31 -7.64
CA GLU A 328 40.86 1.69 -9.05
C GLU A 328 41.25 3.16 -9.17
N ARG A 329 42.34 3.39 -9.90
CA ARG A 329 42.78 4.72 -10.32
C ARG A 329 41.66 5.38 -11.11
N SER A 330 41.15 6.47 -10.56
CA SER A 330 40.44 7.52 -11.28
C SER A 330 41.15 7.83 -12.60
N ARG A 331 40.58 7.35 -13.72
CA ARG A 331 40.85 7.98 -15.02
C ARG A 331 40.23 9.37 -14.94
N ALA A 332 41.09 10.38 -15.05
CA ALA A 332 40.68 11.75 -15.22
C ALA A 332 39.67 11.83 -16.37
N PHE A 333 38.43 12.17 -16.04
CA PHE A 333 37.51 12.69 -17.04
C PHE A 333 38.14 14.00 -17.54
N SER A 334 38.62 13.97 -18.78
CA SER A 334 38.89 15.19 -19.52
C SER A 334 37.64 16.05 -19.45
N VAL A 335 37.79 17.28 -18.97
CA VAL A 335 36.74 18.29 -18.98
C VAL A 335 36.34 18.47 -20.45
N ALA A 336 35.22 17.85 -20.84
CA ALA A 336 34.62 18.11 -22.12
C ALA A 336 34.27 19.60 -22.14
N ALA A 337 34.69 20.29 -23.20
CA ALA A 337 34.28 21.66 -23.47
C ALA A 337 32.75 21.77 -23.32
N PRO A 338 32.21 22.91 -22.84
CA PRO A 338 30.78 23.09 -22.68
C PRO A 338 30.09 22.81 -24.02
N VAL A 339 29.36 21.70 -24.07
CA VAL A 339 28.48 21.40 -25.20
C VAL A 339 27.43 22.49 -25.19
N PRO A 340 27.21 23.23 -26.29
CA PRO A 340 26.14 24.21 -26.36
C PRO A 340 24.82 23.48 -26.10
N VAL A 341 24.23 23.71 -24.93
CA VAL A 341 22.90 23.19 -24.63
C VAL A 341 21.94 24.04 -25.48
N PRO A 342 21.14 23.43 -26.38
CA PRO A 342 20.17 24.21 -27.14
C PRO A 342 19.28 24.98 -26.17
N SER A 343 19.20 26.28 -26.37
CA SER A 343 18.52 27.20 -25.47
C SER A 343 16.99 27.10 -25.59
N GLN A 344 16.43 26.33 -26.51
CA GLN A 344 14.98 26.11 -26.61
C GLN A 344 14.68 24.61 -26.73
N PRO A 345 13.75 24.08 -25.91
CA PRO A 345 13.22 22.74 -26.15
C PRO A 345 12.60 22.67 -27.54
N ALA A 346 12.83 21.57 -28.25
CA ALA A 346 12.11 21.32 -29.50
C ALA A 346 10.61 21.19 -29.21
N THR A 347 9.77 21.86 -30.01
CA THR A 347 8.32 21.68 -29.98
C THR A 347 7.96 20.23 -30.24
N VAL A 348 7.18 19.62 -29.34
CA VAL A 348 6.74 18.24 -29.51
C VAL A 348 5.58 18.18 -30.52
N ALA A 349 5.62 17.19 -31.41
CA ALA A 349 4.65 17.07 -32.50
C ALA A 349 3.28 16.55 -32.01
N ALA A 350 2.24 17.37 -32.27
CA ALA A 350 0.80 17.15 -32.14
C ALA A 350 0.20 17.08 -30.72
N PRO A 351 -0.96 17.74 -30.47
CA PRO A 351 -1.62 17.70 -29.17
C PRO A 351 -2.25 16.33 -28.95
N VAL A 352 -1.91 15.71 -27.81
CA VAL A 352 -2.68 14.58 -27.28
C VAL A 352 -4.09 15.07 -26.93
N VAL A 353 -5.11 14.31 -27.32
CA VAL A 353 -6.49 14.63 -26.95
C VAL A 353 -6.72 14.03 -25.57
N ALA A 354 -6.72 14.90 -24.57
CA ALA A 354 -7.03 14.52 -23.20
C ALA A 354 -8.52 14.76 -22.91
N GLU A 355 -9.17 13.77 -22.30
CA GLU A 355 -10.60 13.80 -21.93
C GLU A 355 -10.74 13.37 -20.47
N ASP A 356 -11.30 14.26 -19.65
CA ASP A 356 -11.67 13.94 -18.27
C ASP A 356 -13.02 13.19 -18.28
N ALA A 357 -13.03 11.95 -17.80
CA ALA A 357 -14.21 11.11 -17.64
C ALA A 357 -14.45 10.78 -16.17
N VAL A 358 -15.62 10.21 -15.84
CA VAL A 358 -15.93 9.82 -14.46
C VAL A 358 -14.86 8.85 -13.94
N ALA A 359 -14.17 9.26 -12.87
CA ALA A 359 -13.11 8.51 -12.18
C ALA A 359 -11.82 8.21 -13.00
N ARG A 360 -11.62 8.83 -14.17
CA ARG A 360 -10.41 8.61 -14.99
C ARG A 360 -10.13 9.74 -15.97
N VAL A 361 -8.86 9.88 -16.37
CA VAL A 361 -8.41 10.77 -17.45
C VAL A 361 -7.94 9.91 -18.61
N LEU A 362 -8.39 10.21 -19.83
CA LEU A 362 -8.02 9.51 -21.06
C LEU A 362 -7.09 10.38 -21.90
N PHE A 363 -5.97 9.83 -22.33
CA PHE A 363 -5.04 10.47 -23.28
C PHE A 363 -5.05 9.67 -24.57
N ARG A 364 -5.75 10.18 -25.60
CA ARG A 364 -5.82 9.56 -26.93
C ARG A 364 -4.77 10.16 -27.85
N TYR A 365 -3.94 9.30 -28.44
CA TYR A 365 -2.90 9.70 -29.37
C TYR A 365 -3.48 9.74 -30.78
N PRO A 366 -3.42 10.91 -31.47
CA PRO A 366 -4.03 11.06 -32.79
C PRO A 366 -3.25 10.37 -33.92
N ARG A 367 -2.02 9.94 -33.64
CA ARG A 367 -1.17 9.21 -34.59
C ARG A 367 -0.87 7.81 -34.04
N PRO A 368 -0.84 6.79 -34.92
CA PRO A 368 -0.44 5.45 -34.53
C PRO A 368 0.95 5.42 -33.90
N VAL A 369 1.15 4.49 -32.95
CA VAL A 369 2.39 4.33 -32.20
C VAL A 369 2.99 2.95 -32.49
N THR A 370 4.32 2.91 -32.64
CA THR A 370 5.07 1.67 -32.87
C THR A 370 6.11 1.49 -31.77
N VAL A 371 6.09 0.34 -31.10
CA VAL A 371 7.01 -0.02 -29.99
C VAL A 371 7.34 -1.50 -30.11
N ALA A 372 8.59 -1.86 -30.33
CA ALA A 372 8.99 -3.27 -30.45
C ALA A 372 8.84 -4.00 -29.11
N ALA A 373 8.68 -5.33 -29.17
CA ALA A 373 8.61 -6.15 -27.97
C ALA A 373 9.87 -5.95 -27.09
N GLY A 374 9.67 -5.72 -25.79
CA GLY A 374 10.73 -5.50 -24.82
C GLY A 374 11.29 -4.07 -24.77
N GLN A 375 10.76 -3.12 -25.54
CA GLN A 375 11.22 -1.73 -25.52
C GLN A 375 10.37 -0.83 -24.62
N SER A 376 10.99 0.25 -24.13
CA SER A 376 10.30 1.37 -23.50
C SER A 376 10.13 2.53 -24.47
N ALA A 377 9.01 3.24 -24.40
CA ALA A 377 8.76 4.44 -25.19
C ALA A 377 8.35 5.62 -24.29
N MET A 378 8.72 6.82 -24.70
CA MET A 378 8.26 8.07 -24.10
C MET A 378 7.36 8.80 -25.09
N VAL A 379 6.10 9.00 -24.73
CA VAL A 379 5.11 9.71 -25.53
C VAL A 379 4.66 10.98 -24.80
N PRO A 380 4.49 12.12 -25.47
CA PRO A 380 4.09 13.37 -24.81
C PRO A 380 2.67 13.26 -24.24
N ILE A 381 2.36 14.02 -23.20
CA ILE A 381 1.00 14.23 -22.67
C ILE A 381 0.64 15.71 -22.53
N VAL A 382 1.63 16.59 -22.40
CA VAL A 382 1.48 18.06 -22.40
C VAL A 382 2.78 18.70 -22.86
N ASP A 383 2.72 19.76 -23.66
CA ASP A 383 3.87 20.59 -24.08
C ASP A 383 3.38 22.01 -24.32
N ARG A 384 3.54 22.91 -23.34
CA ARG A 384 3.04 24.29 -23.41
C ARG A 384 3.63 25.22 -22.35
N MET A 385 3.36 26.51 -22.52
CA MET A 385 3.52 27.50 -21.45
C MET A 385 2.39 27.39 -20.43
N VAL A 386 2.74 27.49 -19.15
CA VAL A 386 1.84 27.41 -17.99
C VAL A 386 2.15 28.52 -16.98
N PRO A 387 1.15 29.03 -16.23
CA PRO A 387 1.38 30.00 -15.16
C PRO A 387 2.16 29.39 -14.00
N VAL A 388 3.30 30.02 -13.67
CA VAL A 388 4.19 29.57 -12.61
C VAL A 388 4.67 30.76 -11.80
N THR A 389 4.69 30.66 -10.48
CA THR A 389 5.30 31.68 -9.62
C THR A 389 6.35 31.07 -8.70
N GLN A 390 7.55 31.63 -8.66
CA GLN A 390 8.57 31.22 -7.70
C GLN A 390 8.18 31.67 -6.29
N VAL A 391 8.25 30.75 -5.32
CA VAL A 391 7.92 31.01 -3.91
C VAL A 391 8.84 30.22 -2.98
N ALA A 392 9.16 30.78 -1.83
CA ALA A 392 9.73 30.01 -0.72
C ALA A 392 8.58 29.36 0.07
N LEU A 393 8.64 28.06 0.35
CA LEU A 393 7.63 27.31 1.10
C LEU A 393 8.21 26.87 2.45
N TYR A 394 7.75 27.45 3.55
CA TYR A 394 8.20 27.07 4.88
C TYR A 394 7.26 26.04 5.53
N GLN A 395 7.81 24.86 5.80
CA GLN A 395 7.11 23.74 6.43
C GLN A 395 7.84 23.35 7.72
N PRO A 396 7.46 23.92 8.89
CA PRO A 396 8.22 23.78 10.13
C PRO A 396 8.28 22.34 10.67
N GLY A 397 7.36 21.46 10.24
CA GLY A 397 7.39 20.03 10.58
C GLY A 397 8.39 19.20 9.76
N VAL A 398 8.91 19.75 8.65
CA VAL A 398 9.86 19.07 7.76
C VAL A 398 11.25 19.68 7.88
N GLU A 399 11.35 21.01 7.73
CA GLU A 399 12.60 21.76 7.91
C GLU A 399 12.35 22.96 8.83
N ALA A 400 13.04 22.99 9.96
CA ALA A 400 12.72 23.89 11.05
C ALA A 400 13.24 25.32 10.82
N SER A 401 14.37 25.48 10.12
CA SER A 401 15.08 26.78 10.07
C SER A 401 15.06 27.45 8.71
N HIS A 402 14.79 26.70 7.64
CA HIS A 402 14.86 27.18 6.27
C HIS A 402 13.62 26.77 5.46
N PRO A 403 13.07 27.64 4.60
CA PRO A 403 12.04 27.23 3.68
C PRO A 403 12.62 26.39 2.54
N PHE A 404 11.76 25.72 1.80
CA PHE A 404 12.08 25.14 0.50
C PHE A 404 11.95 26.18 -0.60
N ALA A 405 12.87 26.22 -1.55
CA ALA A 405 12.61 26.83 -2.85
C ALA A 405 11.54 25.99 -3.57
N ALA A 406 10.48 26.65 -4.01
CA ALA A 406 9.32 26.01 -4.61
C ALA A 406 8.77 26.84 -5.77
N VAL A 407 7.95 26.18 -6.60
CA VAL A 407 7.15 26.84 -7.62
C VAL A 407 5.67 26.58 -7.38
N ALA A 408 4.86 27.62 -7.53
CA ALA A 408 3.42 27.54 -7.56
C ALA A 408 2.98 27.31 -9.01
N LEU A 409 2.67 26.07 -9.37
CA LEU A 409 2.22 25.68 -10.71
C LEU A 409 0.69 25.68 -10.75
N THR A 410 0.11 26.35 -11.75
CA THR A 410 -1.33 26.29 -12.04
C THR A 410 -1.56 25.48 -13.32
N ASN A 411 -2.50 24.54 -13.30
CA ASN A 411 -2.81 23.74 -14.49
C ASN A 411 -3.87 24.43 -15.37
N ASP A 412 -3.41 25.04 -16.47
CA ASP A 412 -4.25 25.60 -17.53
C ASP A 412 -4.24 24.72 -18.81
N SER A 413 -3.77 23.47 -18.71
CA SER A 413 -3.54 22.59 -19.86
C SER A 413 -4.81 22.05 -20.53
N GLY A 414 -5.97 22.21 -19.88
CA GLY A 414 -7.27 21.74 -20.38
C GLY A 414 -7.62 20.31 -19.99
N ALA A 415 -6.70 19.56 -19.37
CA ALA A 415 -6.98 18.26 -18.77
C ALA A 415 -6.23 18.06 -17.45
N THR A 416 -6.70 17.11 -16.65
CA THR A 416 -6.08 16.81 -15.36
C THR A 416 -4.70 16.17 -15.57
N LEU A 417 -3.66 16.72 -14.92
CA LEU A 417 -2.30 16.19 -14.98
C LEU A 417 -2.13 15.03 -13.99
N PRO A 418 -1.73 13.83 -14.43
CA PRO A 418 -1.47 12.70 -13.55
C PRO A 418 -0.28 12.92 -12.60
N PRO A 419 -0.23 12.21 -11.46
CA PRO A 419 0.88 12.33 -10.53
C PRO A 419 2.18 11.78 -11.13
N GLY A 420 3.31 12.43 -10.83
CA GLY A 420 4.61 12.09 -11.38
C GLY A 420 5.78 12.86 -10.75
N ILE A 421 6.95 12.71 -11.33
CA ILE A 421 8.14 13.50 -10.97
C ILE A 421 8.27 14.70 -11.90
N LEU A 422 8.66 15.85 -11.36
CA LEU A 422 8.91 17.09 -12.09
C LEU A 422 10.39 17.45 -11.93
N THR A 423 11.14 17.51 -13.04
CA THR A 423 12.49 18.07 -13.05
C THR A 423 12.43 19.53 -13.43
N LEU A 424 13.04 20.39 -12.62
CA LEU A 424 13.02 21.84 -12.80
C LEU A 424 14.34 22.34 -13.39
N TYR A 425 14.19 23.24 -14.34
CA TYR A 425 15.28 23.97 -14.98
C TYR A 425 15.04 25.47 -14.83
N GLU A 426 16.09 26.22 -14.51
CA GLU A 426 16.06 27.68 -14.50
C GLU A 426 16.82 28.20 -15.72
N ARG A 427 16.20 29.14 -16.43
CA ARG A 427 16.81 29.76 -17.61
C ARG A 427 17.62 30.98 -17.18
N GLY A 428 18.93 30.90 -17.33
CA GLY A 428 19.86 32.00 -17.09
C GLY A 428 19.72 33.14 -18.11
N ARG A 429 20.26 34.31 -17.78
CA ARG A 429 20.28 35.50 -18.67
C ARG A 429 21.15 35.30 -19.92
N ASP A 430 22.05 34.34 -19.86
CA ASP A 430 22.89 33.83 -20.96
C ASP A 430 22.13 32.87 -21.91
N GLY A 431 20.86 32.58 -21.61
CA GLY A 431 20.00 31.68 -22.38
C GLY A 431 20.25 30.19 -22.12
N LEU A 432 21.17 29.85 -21.22
CA LEU A 432 21.43 28.46 -20.81
C LEU A 432 20.41 28.03 -19.76
N SER A 433 19.95 26.78 -19.82
CA SER A 433 19.06 26.20 -18.81
C SER A 433 19.88 25.36 -17.84
N GLY A 434 19.89 25.76 -16.57
CA GLY A 434 20.53 25.02 -15.49
C GLY A 434 19.53 24.14 -14.75
N HIS A 435 19.90 22.90 -14.45
CA HIS A 435 19.10 22.03 -13.57
C HIS A 435 19.12 22.58 -12.14
N VAL A 436 17.95 22.78 -11.54
CA VAL A 436 17.82 23.34 -10.17
C VAL A 436 17.34 22.32 -9.14
N GLY A 437 16.66 21.26 -9.55
CA GLY A 437 16.20 20.20 -8.66
C GLY A 437 14.98 19.45 -9.18
N ASP A 438 14.54 18.48 -8.39
CA ASP A 438 13.35 17.67 -8.67
C ASP A 438 12.26 17.93 -7.64
N ALA A 439 11.01 17.92 -8.08
CA ALA A 439 9.82 18.00 -7.24
C ALA A 439 8.87 16.83 -7.53
N ARG A 440 7.96 16.55 -6.58
CA ARG A 440 6.90 15.56 -6.76
C ARG A 440 5.61 16.28 -7.13
N LEU A 441 5.00 15.92 -8.25
CA LEU A 441 3.70 16.41 -8.66
C LEU A 441 2.62 15.40 -8.23
N ALA A 442 1.73 15.82 -7.34
CA ALA A 442 0.49 15.10 -7.09
C ALA A 442 -0.50 15.36 -8.23
N THR A 443 -1.57 14.57 -8.34
CA THR A 443 -2.65 14.81 -9.30
C THR A 443 -3.09 16.27 -9.26
N LEU A 444 -3.09 16.90 -10.43
CA LEU A 444 -3.34 18.32 -10.56
C LEU A 444 -4.49 18.56 -11.55
N PRO A 445 -5.72 18.71 -11.04
CA PRO A 445 -6.91 19.02 -11.85
C PRO A 445 -6.79 20.34 -12.61
N VAL A 446 -7.61 20.52 -13.64
CA VAL A 446 -7.69 21.76 -14.42
C VAL A 446 -8.12 22.93 -13.52
N GLY A 447 -7.43 24.07 -13.63
CA GLY A 447 -7.68 25.28 -12.86
C GLY A 447 -7.12 25.24 -11.43
N GLU A 448 -6.65 24.08 -10.95
CA GLU A 448 -6.04 23.98 -9.64
C GLU A 448 -4.55 24.36 -9.63
N LYS A 449 -4.06 24.65 -8.43
CA LYS A 449 -2.69 25.07 -8.15
C LYS A 449 -1.99 24.09 -7.21
N ARG A 450 -0.69 23.87 -7.40
CA ARG A 450 0.17 23.08 -6.50
C ARG A 450 1.48 23.81 -6.22
N MET A 451 1.92 23.72 -4.96
CA MET A 451 3.25 24.16 -4.55
C MET A 451 4.21 22.99 -4.69
N LEU A 452 5.27 23.16 -5.48
CA LEU A 452 6.23 22.12 -5.83
C LEU A 452 7.60 22.53 -5.30
N ALA A 453 7.95 22.04 -4.11
CA ALA A 453 9.25 22.25 -3.48
C ALA A 453 10.31 21.37 -4.16
N PHE A 454 11.48 21.95 -4.46
CA PHE A 454 12.56 21.28 -5.20
C PHE A 454 13.96 21.38 -4.56
N ALA A 455 14.16 22.34 -3.66
CA ALA A 455 15.43 22.50 -2.94
C ALA A 455 15.21 23.20 -1.59
N VAL A 456 16.17 23.12 -0.67
CA VAL A 456 16.16 23.94 0.56
C VAL A 456 16.78 25.30 0.25
N ASP A 457 16.06 26.37 0.57
CA ASP A 457 16.52 27.75 0.37
C ASP A 457 17.25 28.27 1.61
N ARG A 458 18.59 28.17 1.58
CA ARG A 458 19.46 28.66 2.66
C ARG A 458 19.59 30.19 2.69
N GLY A 459 19.07 30.89 1.70
CA GLY A 459 19.04 32.36 1.65
C GLY A 459 17.97 32.98 2.54
N ILE A 460 17.02 32.19 3.07
CA ILE A 460 16.08 32.61 4.12
C ILE A 460 16.32 31.77 5.38
N ALA A 461 16.51 32.43 6.51
CA ALA A 461 16.49 31.83 7.85
C ALA A 461 15.22 32.26 8.60
N ILE A 462 14.56 31.31 9.26
CA ILE A 462 13.34 31.54 10.02
C ILE A 462 13.52 31.02 11.44
N ALA A 463 13.32 31.90 12.42
CA ALA A 463 13.20 31.53 13.81
C ALA A 463 11.73 31.54 14.22
N ARG A 464 11.30 30.53 14.97
CA ARG A 464 9.94 30.37 15.46
C ARG A 464 9.92 30.45 16.98
N GLU A 465 9.06 31.31 17.51
CA GLU A 465 8.75 31.36 18.94
C GLU A 465 7.26 31.14 19.15
N GLU A 466 6.90 30.30 20.12
CA GLU A 466 5.51 30.00 20.44
C GLU A 466 5.18 30.46 21.84
N GLN A 467 4.06 31.16 21.97
CA GLN A 467 3.50 31.59 23.24
C GLN A 467 2.07 31.09 23.34
N ARG A 468 1.74 30.44 24.46
CA ARG A 468 0.38 30.00 24.77
C ARG A 468 -0.16 30.81 25.92
N ARG A 469 -1.41 31.25 25.79
CA ARG A 469 -2.16 31.92 26.83
C ARG A 469 -3.53 31.29 26.93
N GLN A 470 -3.97 31.03 28.16
CA GLN A 470 -5.34 30.61 28.42
C GLN A 470 -6.03 31.76 29.12
N THR A 471 -7.19 32.15 28.60
CA THR A 471 -7.98 33.25 29.16
C THR A 471 -9.37 32.75 29.47
N ALA A 472 -9.79 32.86 30.73
CA ALA A 472 -11.18 32.65 31.11
C ALA A 472 -11.99 33.88 30.71
N THR A 473 -12.92 33.72 29.77
CA THR A 473 -13.68 34.82 29.13
C THR A 473 -15.04 35.04 29.77
N SER A 474 -15.65 33.98 30.29
CA SER A 474 -16.91 34.05 31.03
C SER A 474 -17.02 32.86 31.96
N ALA A 475 -17.80 33.02 33.03
CA ALA A 475 -18.13 31.95 33.95
C ALA A 475 -19.58 32.12 34.41
N ARG A 476 -20.29 31.00 34.54
CA ARG A 476 -21.63 30.93 35.11
C ARG A 476 -21.62 29.97 36.29
N ILE A 477 -22.16 30.37 37.42
CA ILE A 477 -22.27 29.51 38.60
C ILE A 477 -23.75 29.22 38.84
N ALA A 478 -24.11 27.96 38.98
CA ALA A 478 -25.46 27.56 39.38
C ALA A 478 -25.41 26.28 40.21
N GLY A 479 -26.00 26.31 41.42
CA GLY A 479 -26.17 25.11 42.25
C GLY A 479 -24.84 24.43 42.61
N GLY A 480 -23.80 25.21 42.89
CA GLY A 480 -22.46 24.70 43.22
C GLY A 480 -21.61 24.22 42.03
N VAL A 481 -22.11 24.35 40.80
CA VAL A 481 -21.38 24.02 39.58
C VAL A 481 -21.05 25.30 38.82
N MET A 482 -19.76 25.51 38.54
CA MET A 482 -19.26 26.61 37.74
C MET A 482 -18.92 26.11 36.33
N THR A 483 -19.57 26.67 35.31
CA THR A 483 -19.20 26.46 33.90
C THR A 483 -18.38 27.65 33.42
N VAL A 484 -17.12 27.41 33.04
CA VAL A 484 -16.19 28.45 32.59
C VAL A 484 -15.93 28.31 31.09
N SER A 485 -16.09 29.40 30.35
CA SER A 485 -15.68 29.50 28.95
C SER A 485 -14.25 30.00 28.88
N ILE A 486 -13.35 29.16 28.37
CA ILE A 486 -11.93 29.42 28.26
C ILE A 486 -11.59 29.55 26.78
N VAL A 487 -10.82 30.57 26.42
CA VAL A 487 -10.20 30.68 25.10
C VAL A 487 -8.72 30.35 25.25
N ASP A 488 -8.32 29.22 24.66
CA ASP A 488 -6.91 28.91 24.49
C ASP A 488 -6.42 29.73 23.28
N ARG A 489 -5.43 30.60 23.47
CA ARG A 489 -4.80 31.38 22.41
C ARG A 489 -3.35 30.98 22.27
N GLN A 490 -2.95 30.65 21.05
CA GLN A 490 -1.57 30.33 20.70
C GLN A 490 -1.09 31.37 19.70
N THR A 491 0.00 32.07 20.03
CA THR A 491 0.66 32.99 19.11
C THR A 491 2.03 32.44 18.77
N THR A 492 2.23 32.16 17.49
CA THR A 492 3.51 31.74 16.92
C THR A 492 4.09 32.92 16.15
N THR A 493 5.24 33.42 16.59
CA THR A 493 5.95 34.52 15.93
C THR A 493 7.04 33.94 15.05
N TYR A 494 6.95 34.20 13.74
CA TYR A 494 8.00 33.86 12.78
C TYR A 494 8.87 35.09 12.55
N ARG A 495 10.16 34.99 12.88
CA ARG A 495 11.17 36.00 12.56
C ARG A 495 11.98 35.53 11.36
N ILE A 496 11.83 36.23 10.26
CA ILE A 496 12.37 35.89 8.96
C ILE A 496 13.54 36.82 8.65
N ARG A 497 14.63 36.24 8.17
CA ARG A 497 15.79 36.96 7.64
C ARG A 497 16.15 36.39 6.27
N ALA A 498 16.14 37.22 5.24
CA ALA A 498 16.56 36.87 3.89
C ALA A 498 17.84 37.62 3.49
N THR A 499 18.53 37.13 2.46
CA THR A 499 19.60 37.88 1.78
C THR A 499 19.04 39.23 1.27
N LYS A 500 19.77 40.31 1.50
CA LYS A 500 19.36 41.67 1.08
C LYS A 500 19.47 41.83 -0.44
N GLY A 501 18.61 42.69 -1.01
CA GLY A 501 18.72 43.16 -2.39
C GLY A 501 17.64 42.63 -3.35
N GLU A 502 16.83 41.66 -2.95
CA GLU A 502 15.74 41.10 -3.76
C GLU A 502 14.47 40.91 -2.92
N GLU A 503 13.33 41.33 -3.46
CA GLU A 503 12.04 41.02 -2.85
C GLU A 503 11.73 39.53 -3.02
N ARG A 504 11.32 38.86 -1.95
CA ARG A 504 11.04 37.42 -1.98
C ARG A 504 9.64 37.11 -1.48
N SER A 505 8.94 36.22 -2.17
CA SER A 505 7.64 35.70 -1.76
C SER A 505 7.81 34.43 -0.93
N LEU A 506 7.28 34.42 0.29
CA LEU A 506 7.31 33.29 1.22
C LEU A 506 5.88 32.84 1.54
N VAL A 507 5.64 31.54 1.60
CA VAL A 507 4.40 30.94 2.09
C VAL A 507 4.72 30.10 3.31
N ILE A 508 4.09 30.43 4.45
CA ILE A 508 4.23 29.68 5.69
C ILE A 508 3.07 28.68 5.77
N GLU A 509 3.37 27.38 5.85
CA GLU A 509 2.38 26.36 6.21
C GLU A 509 2.29 26.26 7.74
N HIS A 510 1.34 27.01 8.31
CA HIS A 510 1.03 26.95 9.73
C HIS A 510 0.06 25.80 9.99
N LEU A 511 0.47 24.83 10.81
CA LEU A 511 -0.37 23.68 11.17
C LEU A 511 -1.74 24.15 11.67
N ARG A 512 -2.79 23.48 11.21
CA ARG A 512 -4.18 23.67 11.64
C ARG A 512 -4.63 22.49 12.48
N PRO A 513 -4.51 22.56 13.82
CA PRO A 513 -5.13 21.57 14.68
C PRO A 513 -6.65 21.62 14.57
N ILE A 514 -7.30 20.50 14.89
CA ILE A 514 -8.76 20.39 14.96
C ILE A 514 -9.31 21.36 16.01
N ASP A 515 -10.43 22.02 15.72
CA ASP A 515 -11.12 23.00 16.57
C ASP A 515 -10.34 24.30 16.88
N TRP A 516 -9.26 24.58 16.14
CA TRP A 516 -8.56 25.86 16.22
C TRP A 516 -8.90 26.74 15.00
N GLU A 517 -9.08 28.02 15.27
CA GLU A 517 -9.37 29.05 14.29
C GLU A 517 -8.19 30.01 14.14
N LEU A 518 -7.96 30.51 12.92
CA LEU A 518 -6.96 31.54 12.67
C LEU A 518 -7.54 32.92 12.98
N VAL A 519 -6.87 33.67 13.84
CA VAL A 519 -7.25 35.04 14.24
C VAL A 519 -6.38 36.07 13.54
N THR A 520 -5.07 35.85 13.57
CA THR A 520 -4.06 36.71 12.95
C THR A 520 -3.10 35.86 12.13
N PRO A 521 -2.79 36.20 10.87
CA PRO A 521 -3.43 37.25 10.09
C PRO A 521 -4.93 36.98 9.87
N PRO A 522 -5.73 38.00 9.49
CA PRO A 522 -7.14 37.80 9.15
C PRO A 522 -7.28 36.65 8.13
N PRO A 523 -8.26 35.74 8.28
CA PRO A 523 -8.42 34.59 7.38
C PRO A 523 -8.64 34.95 5.90
N ALA A 524 -9.03 36.19 5.61
CA ALA A 524 -9.22 36.67 4.24
C ALA A 524 -7.91 36.60 3.44
N GLY A 525 -7.91 35.85 2.33
CA GLY A 525 -6.74 35.67 1.47
C GLY A 525 -5.76 34.58 1.91
N ILE A 526 -6.09 33.82 2.96
CA ILE A 526 -5.31 32.67 3.41
C ILE A 526 -5.83 31.40 2.73
N GLU A 527 -4.96 30.74 1.96
CA GLU A 527 -5.30 29.46 1.32
C GLU A 527 -5.36 28.34 2.38
N LEU A 528 -6.35 27.45 2.28
CA LEU A 528 -6.49 26.30 3.17
C LEU A 528 -5.89 25.06 2.50
N ALA A 529 -4.90 24.45 3.16
CA ALA A 529 -4.46 23.09 2.87
C ALA A 529 -5.19 22.10 3.80
N ARG A 530 -5.04 20.80 3.55
CA ARG A 530 -5.71 19.73 4.32
C ARG A 530 -5.49 19.86 5.83
N GLU A 531 -4.27 20.20 6.25
CA GLU A 531 -3.86 20.26 7.67
C GLU A 531 -3.16 21.57 8.04
N ALA A 532 -3.19 22.59 7.16
CA ALA A 532 -2.47 23.83 7.39
C ALA A 532 -3.16 25.04 6.77
N TRP A 533 -2.91 26.22 7.36
CA TRP A 533 -3.13 27.51 6.72
C TRP A 533 -1.87 27.92 5.95
N ARG A 534 -2.04 28.33 4.70
CA ARG A 534 -0.96 28.88 3.87
C ARG A 534 -0.97 30.39 3.95
N ILE A 535 -0.03 30.92 4.71
CA ILE A 535 0.08 32.35 4.99
C ILE A 535 1.10 32.97 4.03
N PRO A 536 0.68 33.77 3.04
CA PRO A 536 1.59 34.46 2.15
C PRO A 536 2.27 35.63 2.90
N VAL A 537 3.56 35.78 2.67
CA VAL A 537 4.43 36.78 3.29
C VAL A 537 5.32 37.37 2.21
N ARG A 538 5.29 38.69 2.04
CA ARG A 538 6.27 39.41 1.22
C ARG A 538 7.44 39.84 2.08
N ILE A 539 8.64 39.48 1.65
CA ILE A 539 9.90 39.91 2.27
C ILE A 539 10.44 41.06 1.41
N GLY A 540 10.54 42.25 1.99
CA GLY A 540 11.07 43.42 1.30
C GLY A 540 12.58 43.33 1.08
N ALA A 541 13.13 44.29 0.33
CA ALA A 541 14.57 44.37 0.02
C ALA A 541 15.47 44.54 1.26
N ASP A 542 14.91 44.95 2.41
CA ASP A 542 15.58 45.04 3.71
C ASP A 542 15.96 43.67 4.28
N GLY A 543 15.28 42.61 3.81
CA GLY A 543 15.58 41.22 4.13
C GLY A 543 15.17 40.82 5.55
N SER A 544 14.26 41.54 6.22
CA SER A 544 13.75 41.16 7.53
C SER A 544 12.24 41.30 7.62
N GLN A 545 11.58 40.31 8.22
CA GLN A 545 10.13 40.35 8.42
C GLN A 545 9.75 39.63 9.71
N VAL A 546 8.74 40.13 10.43
CA VAL A 546 8.19 39.47 11.62
C VAL A 546 6.70 39.22 11.40
N VAL A 547 6.29 37.96 11.46
CA VAL A 547 4.92 37.53 11.18
C VAL A 547 4.34 36.85 12.41
N PRO A 548 3.45 37.53 13.17
CA PRO A 548 2.70 36.89 14.24
C PRO A 548 1.53 36.10 13.66
N VAL A 549 1.44 34.82 14.03
CA VAL A 549 0.32 33.95 13.69
C VAL A 549 -0.40 33.56 14.97
N THR A 550 -1.59 34.09 15.17
CA THR A 550 -2.42 33.81 16.36
C THR A 550 -3.57 32.90 15.96
N THR A 551 -3.66 31.76 16.63
CA THR A 551 -4.78 30.85 16.57
C THR A 551 -5.49 30.79 17.92
N GLN A 552 -6.78 30.46 17.91
CA GLN A 552 -7.55 30.30 19.13
C GLN A 552 -8.47 29.09 19.08
N ARG A 553 -8.74 28.53 20.26
CA ARG A 553 -9.75 27.48 20.46
C ARG A 553 -10.61 27.85 21.67
N PRO A 554 -11.90 28.16 21.47
CA PRO A 554 -12.85 28.27 22.57
C PRO A 554 -13.18 26.87 23.11
N ARG A 555 -13.25 26.73 24.43
CA ARG A 555 -13.68 25.51 25.11
C ARG A 555 -14.42 25.82 26.40
N GLN A 556 -15.29 24.91 26.84
CA GLN A 556 -15.95 25.01 28.13
C GLN A 556 -15.36 24.01 29.11
N THR A 557 -15.28 24.38 30.38
CA THR A 557 -14.84 23.52 31.48
C THR A 557 -15.84 23.63 32.62
N VAL A 558 -16.12 22.49 33.26
CA VAL A 558 -17.01 22.42 34.41
C VAL A 558 -16.16 22.22 35.66
N VAL A 559 -16.32 23.12 36.62
CA VAL A 559 -15.65 23.10 37.93
C VAL A 559 -16.72 22.95 39.00
N ARG A 560 -16.61 21.93 39.85
CA ARG A 560 -17.52 21.77 40.96
C ARG A 560 -16.94 22.45 42.20
N LEU A 561 -17.64 23.46 42.72
CA LEU A 561 -17.12 24.32 43.79
C LEU A 561 -17.10 23.62 45.16
N ASP A 562 -17.78 22.48 45.31
CA ASP A 562 -17.76 21.66 46.52
C ASP A 562 -16.42 20.93 46.70
N ASN A 563 -15.79 20.49 45.60
CA ASN A 563 -14.59 19.65 45.61
C ASN A 563 -13.36 20.29 44.93
N ALA A 564 -13.52 21.43 44.25
CA ALA A 564 -12.40 22.12 43.62
C ALA A 564 -11.34 22.50 44.64
N ARG A 565 -10.06 22.51 44.24
CA ARG A 565 -8.96 22.93 45.11
C ARG A 565 -8.88 24.46 45.17
N ASP A 566 -8.44 25.02 46.29
CA ASP A 566 -8.34 26.49 46.44
C ASP A 566 -7.38 27.11 45.42
N ALA A 567 -6.30 26.41 45.07
CA ALA A 567 -5.39 26.83 44.01
C ALA A 567 -6.06 26.90 42.63
N GLU A 568 -7.02 26.01 42.35
CA GLU A 568 -7.78 25.99 41.10
C GLU A 568 -8.79 27.14 41.06
N ILE A 569 -9.47 27.41 42.18
CA ILE A 569 -10.35 28.57 42.35
C ILE A 569 -9.55 29.88 42.22
N GLY A 570 -8.34 29.92 42.80
CA GLY A 570 -7.45 31.09 42.79
C GLY A 570 -7.05 31.57 41.38
N VAL A 571 -6.94 30.65 40.42
CA VAL A 571 -6.69 31.00 39.00
C VAL A 571 -7.84 31.85 38.44
N TYR A 572 -9.09 31.49 38.74
CA TYR A 572 -10.26 32.23 38.27
C TYR A 572 -10.52 33.52 39.07
N VAL A 573 -10.21 33.53 40.38
CA VAL A 573 -10.25 34.76 41.18
C VAL A 573 -9.28 35.81 40.66
N SER A 574 -8.15 35.39 40.07
CA SER A 574 -7.15 36.30 39.51
C SER A 574 -7.39 36.64 38.03
N ALA A 575 -8.47 36.15 37.42
CA ALA A 575 -8.75 36.33 36.00
C ALA A 575 -9.42 37.70 35.73
N PRO A 576 -8.75 38.66 35.08
CA PRO A 576 -9.26 40.03 34.93
C PRO A 576 -10.52 40.10 34.06
N ASP A 577 -10.67 39.17 33.11
CA ASP A 577 -11.75 39.16 32.11
C ASP A 577 -13.06 38.53 32.63
N LEU A 578 -13.08 37.95 33.84
CA LEU A 578 -14.30 37.43 34.47
C LEU A 578 -15.14 38.54 35.13
N ASP A 579 -16.44 38.30 35.28
CA ASP A 579 -17.33 39.23 35.99
C ASP A 579 -16.83 39.43 37.44
N PRO A 580 -16.69 40.69 37.92
CA PRO A 580 -16.32 40.97 39.30
C PRO A 580 -17.14 40.21 40.34
N LYS A 581 -18.46 40.04 40.12
CA LYS A 581 -19.35 39.30 41.03
C LYS A 581 -18.95 37.85 41.19
N VAL A 582 -18.57 37.20 40.08
CA VAL A 582 -18.11 35.81 40.09
C VAL A 582 -16.79 35.71 40.86
N ARG A 583 -15.84 36.63 40.64
CA ARG A 583 -14.58 36.65 41.38
C ARG A 583 -14.77 36.87 42.88
N ASP A 584 -15.64 37.80 43.26
CA ASP A 584 -15.95 38.07 44.67
C ASP A 584 -16.63 36.86 45.32
N ALA A 585 -17.53 36.20 44.59
CA ALA A 585 -18.17 34.98 45.06
C ALA A 585 -17.15 33.85 45.30
N LEU A 586 -16.23 33.64 44.36
CA LEU A 586 -15.15 32.65 44.48
C LEU A 586 -14.16 33.00 45.61
N LYS A 587 -13.81 34.28 45.77
CA LYS A 587 -12.99 34.74 46.90
C LYS A 587 -13.66 34.41 48.23
N ARG A 588 -14.98 34.63 48.32
CA ARG A 588 -15.75 34.29 49.52
C ARG A 588 -15.77 32.79 49.80
N VAL A 589 -15.84 31.94 48.77
CA VAL A 589 -15.70 30.47 48.93
C VAL A 589 -14.35 30.13 49.57
N VAL A 590 -13.26 30.72 49.09
CA VAL A 590 -11.91 30.50 49.65
C VAL A 590 -11.84 30.97 51.11
N GLU A 591 -12.35 32.16 51.43
CA GLU A 591 -12.38 32.68 52.81
C GLU A 591 -13.16 31.76 53.77
N LEU A 592 -14.33 31.26 53.35
CA LEU A 592 -15.13 30.34 54.16
C LEU A 592 -14.43 29.00 54.39
N ARG A 593 -13.69 28.50 53.38
CA ARG A 593 -12.88 27.28 53.50
C ARG A 593 -11.69 27.46 54.43
N GLU A 594 -11.00 28.59 54.35
CA GLU A 594 -9.89 28.94 55.27
C GLU A 594 -10.38 29.02 56.72
N ALA A 595 -11.53 29.68 56.95
CA ALA A 595 -12.15 29.75 58.27
C ALA A 595 -12.54 28.35 58.80
N LEU A 596 -13.14 27.51 57.96
CA LEU A 596 -13.45 26.12 58.31
C LEU A 596 -12.18 25.33 58.64
N ALA A 597 -11.12 25.46 57.83
CA ALA A 597 -9.85 24.80 58.07
C ALA A 597 -9.24 25.20 59.43
N ALA A 598 -9.31 26.47 59.81
CA ALA A 598 -8.86 26.94 61.12
C ALA A 598 -9.65 26.31 62.28
N ILE A 599 -10.98 26.19 62.15
CA ILE A 599 -11.84 25.54 63.15
C ILE A 599 -11.52 24.05 63.27
N VAL A 600 -11.32 23.36 62.13
CA VAL A 600 -10.95 21.94 62.11
C VAL A 600 -9.61 21.72 62.83
N GLN A 601 -8.62 22.59 62.60
CA GLN A 601 -7.33 22.51 63.28
C GLN A 601 -7.47 22.77 64.80
N ARG A 602 -8.29 23.75 65.19
CA ARG A 602 -8.57 24.03 66.60
C ARG A 602 -9.23 22.84 67.29
N THR A 603 -10.20 22.21 66.63
CA THR A 603 -10.89 21.02 67.14
C THR A 603 -9.91 19.88 67.37
N LYS A 604 -9.04 19.59 66.39
CA LYS A 604 -7.98 18.58 66.54
C LYS A 604 -7.01 18.89 67.70
N ALA A 605 -6.66 20.16 67.88
CA ALA A 605 -5.79 20.57 69.00
C ALA A 605 -6.46 20.30 70.36
N ILE A 606 -7.74 20.65 70.51
CA ILE A 606 -8.51 20.40 71.75
C ILE A 606 -8.67 18.88 71.99
N GLU A 607 -8.93 18.09 70.95
CA GLU A 607 -9.01 16.62 71.06
C GLU A 607 -7.68 16.02 71.56
N GLN A 608 -6.56 16.50 71.02
CA GLN A 608 -5.23 16.07 71.45
C GLN A 608 -4.93 16.49 72.89
N GLU A 609 -5.25 17.74 73.28
CA GLU A 609 -5.09 18.21 74.65
C GLU A 609 -5.93 17.41 75.65
N ARG A 610 -7.17 17.10 75.30
CA ARG A 610 -8.08 16.29 76.12
C ARG A 610 -7.56 14.86 76.28
N LYS A 611 -7.01 14.27 75.21
CA LYS A 611 -6.36 12.95 75.28
C LYS A 611 -5.20 12.97 76.26
N THR A 612 -4.29 13.94 76.15
CA THR A 612 -3.15 14.08 77.06
C THR A 612 -3.59 14.34 78.50
N ALA A 613 -4.64 15.14 78.72
CA ALA A 613 -5.19 15.35 80.07
C ALA A 613 -5.81 14.08 80.66
N GLY A 614 -6.44 13.23 79.84
CA GLY A 614 -6.97 11.93 80.26
C GLY A 614 -5.86 10.95 80.70
N GLU A 615 -4.81 10.82 79.89
CA GLU A 615 -3.62 10.00 80.22
C GLU A 615 -2.96 10.47 81.53
N GLU A 616 -2.88 11.78 81.74
CA GLU A 616 -2.36 12.38 82.97
C GLU A 616 -3.26 12.08 84.18
N GLN A 617 -4.58 12.13 84.01
CA GLN A 617 -5.53 11.79 85.06
C GLN A 617 -5.41 10.32 85.48
N GLU A 618 -5.28 9.40 84.52
CA GLU A 618 -5.06 7.97 84.78
C GLU A 618 -3.77 7.75 85.59
N ARG A 619 -2.68 8.44 85.22
CA ARG A 619 -1.42 8.43 85.97
C ARG A 619 -1.61 8.92 87.41
N ILE A 620 -2.32 10.02 87.62
CA ILE A 620 -2.60 10.56 88.96
C ILE A 620 -3.45 9.57 89.78
N ARG A 621 -4.46 8.94 89.18
CA ARG A 621 -5.30 7.92 89.84
C ARG A 621 -4.49 6.69 90.25
N ALA A 622 -3.62 6.20 89.37
CA ALA A 622 -2.72 5.09 89.67
C ALA A 622 -1.76 5.43 90.82
N ASN A 623 -1.15 6.63 90.80
CA ASN A 623 -0.30 7.09 91.88
C ASN A 623 -1.05 7.25 93.21
N LEU A 624 -2.31 7.71 93.17
CA LEU A 624 -3.14 7.87 94.36
C LEU A 624 -3.47 6.52 95.02
N GLN A 625 -3.68 5.46 94.23
CA GLN A 625 -3.89 4.10 94.73
C GLN A 625 -2.65 3.52 95.43
N ALA A 626 -1.45 3.94 95.02
CA ALA A 626 -0.19 3.47 95.60
C ALA A 626 0.22 4.20 96.89
N VAL A 627 -0.43 5.32 97.25
CA VAL A 627 -0.05 6.15 98.42
C VAL A 627 -1.04 5.96 99.59
N PRO A 628 -0.57 5.66 100.82
CA PRO A 628 -1.44 5.45 101.99
C PRO A 628 -2.35 6.65 102.32
N ALA A 629 -3.57 6.36 102.82
CA ALA A 629 -4.51 7.39 103.25
C ALA A 629 -3.96 8.19 104.44
N ARG A 630 -4.06 9.53 104.37
CA ARG A 630 -3.59 10.55 105.37
C ARG A 630 -2.12 10.99 105.26
N ASP A 631 -1.40 10.62 104.20
CA ASP A 631 -0.11 11.23 103.85
C ASP A 631 -0.31 12.60 103.16
N ALA A 632 0.63 13.54 103.34
CA ALA A 632 0.64 14.84 102.68
C ALA A 632 0.67 14.70 101.14
N MET A 633 1.33 13.66 100.62
CA MET A 633 1.33 13.34 99.18
C MET A 633 -0.05 12.92 98.66
N HIS A 634 -0.84 12.18 99.46
CA HIS A 634 -2.20 11.78 99.10
C HIS A 634 -3.10 13.01 98.90
N THR A 635 -2.99 14.00 99.80
CA THR A 635 -3.74 15.27 99.70
C THR A 635 -3.36 16.07 98.46
N ARG A 636 -2.06 16.08 98.08
CA ARG A 636 -1.57 16.76 96.86
C ARG A 636 -2.11 16.11 95.59
N TYR A 637 -2.13 14.78 95.50
CA TYR A 637 -2.67 14.08 94.33
C TYR A 637 -4.19 14.25 94.19
N LEU A 638 -4.95 14.31 95.29
CA LEU A 638 -6.37 14.66 95.26
C LEU A 638 -6.62 16.07 94.70
N GLY A 639 -5.81 17.06 95.11
CA GLY A 639 -5.90 18.42 94.56
C GLY A 639 -5.54 18.49 93.06
N ALA A 640 -4.52 17.74 92.64
CA ALA A 640 -4.14 17.63 91.23
C ALA A 640 -5.21 16.93 90.39
N LEU A 641 -5.84 15.88 90.94
CA LEU A 641 -6.95 15.18 90.30
C LEU A 641 -8.15 16.10 90.09
N LYS A 642 -8.54 16.86 91.11
CA LYS A 642 -9.60 17.88 90.99
C LYS A 642 -9.28 18.90 89.91
N THR A 643 -8.05 19.41 89.87
CA THR A 643 -7.62 20.38 88.85
C THR A 643 -7.68 19.79 87.44
N GLN A 644 -7.35 18.49 87.29
CA GLN A 644 -7.48 17.80 86.01
C GLN A 644 -8.92 17.52 85.62
N GLU A 645 -9.80 17.20 86.56
CA GLU A 645 -11.24 17.05 86.32
C GLU A 645 -11.85 18.38 85.85
N ASP A 646 -11.57 19.49 86.55
CA ASP A 646 -12.00 20.83 86.14
C ASP A 646 -11.48 21.19 84.74
N ARG A 647 -10.26 20.75 84.37
CA ARG A 647 -9.68 20.96 83.05
C ARG A 647 -10.34 20.11 81.98
N LEU A 648 -10.61 18.83 82.26
CA LEU A 648 -11.30 17.92 81.34
C LEU A 648 -12.72 18.39 81.05
N ASP A 649 -13.44 18.91 82.06
CA ASP A 649 -14.78 19.47 81.90
C ASP A 649 -14.78 20.72 81.01
N ARG A 650 -13.79 21.62 81.19
CA ARG A 650 -13.60 22.78 80.29
C ARG A 650 -13.28 22.34 78.87
N LEU A 651 -12.31 21.42 78.69
CA LEU A 651 -11.95 20.90 77.37
C LEU A 651 -13.11 20.16 76.69
N ALA A 652 -13.99 19.49 77.45
CA ALA A 652 -15.20 18.87 76.92
C ALA A 652 -16.20 19.93 76.39
N THR A 653 -16.37 21.02 77.15
CA THR A 653 -17.21 22.15 76.74
C THR A 653 -16.65 22.85 75.50
N ASP A 654 -15.34 23.13 75.49
CA ASP A 654 -14.64 23.74 74.35
C ASP A 654 -14.68 22.86 73.11
N LEU A 655 -14.54 21.53 73.27
CA LEU A 655 -14.63 20.59 72.17
C LEU A 655 -16.04 20.55 71.57
N GLN A 656 -17.07 20.57 72.41
CA GLN A 656 -18.46 20.61 71.95
C GLN A 656 -18.73 21.91 71.17
N ALA A 657 -18.31 23.05 71.73
CA ALA A 657 -18.43 24.35 71.07
C ALA A 657 -17.68 24.40 69.73
N ALA A 658 -16.45 23.83 69.67
CA ALA A 658 -15.65 23.76 68.46
C ALA A 658 -16.29 22.84 67.39
N ARG A 659 -16.87 21.71 67.79
CA ARG A 659 -17.60 20.79 66.89
C ARG A 659 -18.88 21.41 66.34
N ASP A 660 -19.62 22.16 67.17
CA ASP A 660 -20.81 22.86 66.73
C ASP A 660 -20.47 24.02 65.78
N ALA A 661 -19.38 24.75 66.06
CA ALA A 661 -18.83 25.75 65.15
C ALA A 661 -18.35 25.13 63.82
N GLU A 662 -17.71 23.96 63.86
CA GLU A 662 -17.29 23.24 62.65
C GLU A 662 -18.49 22.83 61.80
N ARG A 663 -19.54 22.27 62.42
CA ARG A 663 -20.78 21.89 61.73
C ARG A 663 -21.45 23.11 61.08
N ALA A 664 -21.60 24.18 61.84
CA ALA A 664 -22.18 25.44 61.35
C ALA A 664 -21.36 26.03 60.19
N ALA A 665 -20.02 25.99 60.26
CA ALA A 665 -19.15 26.46 59.19
C ALA A 665 -19.26 25.59 57.92
N ARG A 666 -19.36 24.26 58.06
CA ARG A 666 -19.59 23.34 56.92
C ARG A 666 -20.94 23.58 56.27
N GLU A 667 -22.00 23.70 57.06
CA GLU A 667 -23.35 23.99 56.57
C GLU A 667 -23.41 25.37 55.89
N GLY A 668 -22.80 26.38 56.49
CA GLY A 668 -22.71 27.73 55.92
C GLY A 668 -21.96 27.76 54.59
N LEU A 669 -20.83 27.05 54.47
CA LEU A 669 -20.10 26.92 53.22
C LEU A 669 -20.94 26.21 52.14
N SER A 670 -21.58 25.10 52.49
CA SER A 670 -22.43 24.34 51.58
C SER A 670 -23.64 25.16 51.10
N ALA A 671 -24.33 25.84 52.02
CA ALA A 671 -25.47 26.70 51.71
C ALA A 671 -25.07 27.89 50.84
N TYR A 672 -23.91 28.51 51.11
CA TYR A 672 -23.38 29.57 50.27
C TYR A 672 -23.12 29.08 48.84
N ILE A 673 -22.40 27.96 48.69
CA ILE A 673 -22.10 27.37 47.37
C ILE A 673 -23.37 26.99 46.60
N ALA A 674 -24.33 26.36 47.28
CA ALA A 674 -25.61 25.95 46.68
C ALA A 674 -26.49 27.14 46.28
N GLY A 675 -26.39 28.26 47.01
CA GLY A 675 -27.14 29.48 46.77
C GLY A 675 -26.55 30.41 45.69
N LEU A 676 -25.39 30.08 45.11
CA LEU A 676 -24.83 30.87 44.00
C LEU A 676 -25.59 30.60 42.69
N ASP A 677 -26.16 31.67 42.13
CA ASP A 677 -26.69 31.76 40.76
C ASP A 677 -26.21 33.08 40.15
N LEU A 678 -25.11 33.03 39.38
CA LEU A 678 -24.36 34.19 38.87
C LEU A 678 -23.96 34.00 37.40
#